data_AF-A0A812K3F5-F1
#
_entry.id   AF-A0A812K3F5-F1
#
_cell.length_a   1.000
_cell.length_b   1.000
_cell.length_c   1.000
_cell.angle_alpha   90.00
_cell.angle_beta   90.00
_cell.angle_gamma   90.00
#
_symmetry.space_group_name_H-M   'P 1'
#
loop_
_entity.id
_entity.type
_entity.pdbx_description
1 polymer ?
#
loop_
_entity_poly.entity_id
_entity_poly.type
_entity_poly.pdbx_seq_one_letter_code
_entity_poly.pdbx_strand_id
1 'polypeptide(L)'
;MDAYAAVLDRRILRQFLPGEIRSIAVAEDARKHFELIKCRCVTRDFTVTSFVLDLTEAFSKETLSKAETLLASMQKFSGGSAGVMQTFRVFCSDGEPAEQACPQMLKGLSGFNLKASFRCNLHSAQRSLENILQGNPNITKLLDVLISKYSSSSRGGDPGGFARALKNSARLNKLFTDHCQQVDGIMRRAGTLSYAPQRFDTILEVCETLCVNMRAVVSCLQELVVRGDQHKAWAAGLLQQLSPDNMVLLSLVAELLRTAKKYIHAFDNLRKGPSSLARASHLLRGLKQECNQLFSFRQESGQFQEPLVLSRHYDAGMLSVLRRGYDFLSAEAIMHKNDLVYFKPGTDEATFRKSVAKTLGAIEVLSQDLILALEANHCTGIAAAFFPFDTESWMAECDDAALLGPYVSAKKLHAEILVQQYKIARPTMAVLRRQGVLDIAKAWGQTVKHWQSQLPVLAQAVSLFLVSFESTGEIEQDLSHLEMYSSGRSLMRCRLDGLPPHEFVVTVQESRERPATYALSADAAETQQLFVDMFGGGRGNVCKNGLPRRTIPKALCAPGEPGEAPVLQPGKESRASLKRKRESQVALLSPGEAPDMAALAAVAANAASDSKGEEHRSVRQAIERIQNQKRKRFLQLLDGAQCRKKYDQAVQKERVLRENLEKALKHKASDVYVATPMHVQEVLVVCNDGTDTSALTRWGLRVLLWTGAVEEYTTIPQVEAKNIVWFLPDIATECSFAMMPDSCEITPMHFASRALGGWLAGPDWMRTCHGRGQVVTPMLRLARGFDEILELYIHKSAGRTRDPVAEGIVRLMRASEPLPVSKQWSLHRKWKHVKGATACVLAVPGYIKNAQEEQNRKGSQGRVMDANGFLCLCTQWLH
;
A
#
# COMPACT_ATOMS: atom_id res chain seq x y z
N MET A 1 -28.42 -22.18 21.59
CA MET A 1 -27.96 -20.82 21.22
C MET A 1 -28.30 -19.85 22.35
N ASP A 2 -29.55 -19.82 22.84
CA ASP A 2 -29.98 -18.97 23.97
C ASP A 2 -29.19 -19.17 25.28
N ALA A 3 -28.76 -20.40 25.57
CA ALA A 3 -27.90 -20.70 26.72
C ALA A 3 -26.49 -20.07 26.61
N TYR A 4 -25.97 -19.87 25.39
CA TYR A 4 -24.66 -19.27 25.15
C TYR A 4 -24.73 -17.73 25.23
N ALA A 5 -25.79 -17.15 24.65
CA ALA A 5 -26.10 -15.72 24.79
C ALA A 5 -26.27 -15.32 26.27
N ALA A 6 -27.00 -16.13 27.07
CA ALA A 6 -27.20 -15.88 28.49
C ALA A 6 -25.93 -15.97 29.36
N VAL A 7 -24.93 -16.77 28.94
CA VAL A 7 -23.64 -16.91 29.63
C VAL A 7 -22.68 -15.76 29.29
N LEU A 8 -22.71 -15.27 28.05
CA LEU A 8 -21.94 -14.09 27.62
C LEU A 8 -22.47 -12.80 28.29
N ASP A 9 -23.79 -12.59 28.28
CA ASP A 9 -24.44 -11.37 28.82
C ASP A 9 -24.10 -11.12 30.30
N ARG A 10 -24.05 -12.18 31.13
CA ARG A 10 -23.82 -12.06 32.58
C ARG A 10 -22.36 -11.85 32.99
N ARG A 11 -21.38 -12.30 32.20
CA ARG A 11 -19.94 -12.08 32.49
C ARG A 11 -19.50 -10.67 32.09
N ILE A 12 -19.96 -10.18 30.93
CA ILE A 12 -19.50 -8.92 30.34
C ILE A 12 -20.09 -7.71 31.08
N LEU A 13 -21.40 -7.71 31.38
CA LEU A 13 -22.05 -6.62 32.12
C LEU A 13 -21.58 -6.50 33.60
N ARG A 14 -21.04 -7.58 34.18
CA ARG A 14 -20.49 -7.56 35.55
C ARG A 14 -19.03 -7.07 35.62
N GLN A 15 -18.27 -7.18 34.52
CA GLN A 15 -16.86 -6.77 34.48
C GLN A 15 -16.65 -5.30 34.12
N PHE A 16 -17.61 -4.65 33.45
CA PHE A 16 -17.44 -3.27 32.99
C PHE A 16 -18.42 -2.33 33.66
N LEU A 17 -17.91 -1.47 34.56
CA LEU A 17 -18.67 -0.31 35.01
C LEU A 17 -18.72 0.72 33.86
N PRO A 18 -19.89 1.27 33.49
CA PRO A 18 -20.03 2.33 32.48
C PRO A 18 -19.04 3.50 32.59
N GLY A 19 -18.56 3.78 33.81
CA GLY A 19 -17.55 4.81 34.09
C GLY A 19 -16.12 4.46 33.69
N GLU A 20 -15.80 3.20 33.39
CA GLU A 20 -14.44 2.74 33.07
C GLU A 20 -14.19 2.63 31.57
N ILE A 21 -15.22 2.75 30.73
CA ILE A 21 -15.11 2.59 29.28
C ILE A 21 -14.68 3.92 28.65
N ARG A 22 -13.68 3.86 27.77
CA ARG A 22 -13.16 5.03 27.05
C ARG A 22 -13.63 5.09 25.61
N SER A 23 -13.63 3.95 24.92
CA SER A 23 -14.12 3.85 23.55
C SER A 23 -14.59 2.43 23.24
N ILE A 24 -15.66 2.33 22.44
CA ILE A 24 -16.17 1.08 21.89
C ILE A 24 -16.15 1.18 20.36
N ALA A 25 -15.72 0.10 19.71
CA ALA A 25 -15.95 -0.16 18.31
C ALA A 25 -16.96 -1.28 18.16
N VAL A 26 -17.77 -1.21 17.11
CA VAL A 26 -18.68 -2.28 16.73
C VAL A 26 -18.26 -2.82 15.38
N ALA A 27 -18.29 -4.14 15.24
CA ALA A 27 -18.11 -4.83 13.98
C ALA A 27 -19.23 -5.84 13.80
N GLU A 28 -19.74 -5.98 12.58
CA GLU A 28 -20.80 -6.93 12.25
C GLU A 28 -20.40 -7.79 11.07
N ASP A 29 -20.86 -9.04 11.08
CA ASP A 29 -20.75 -9.97 9.96
C ASP A 29 -21.99 -10.87 9.90
N ALA A 30 -22.42 -11.22 8.70
CA ALA A 30 -23.64 -11.97 8.46
C ALA A 30 -23.35 -13.29 7.74
N ARG A 31 -23.92 -14.39 8.26
CA ARG A 31 -23.81 -15.71 7.65
C ARG A 31 -25.15 -16.42 7.64
N LYS A 32 -25.63 -16.72 6.43
CA LYS A 32 -26.95 -17.31 6.17
C LYS A 32 -28.07 -16.43 6.77
N HIS A 33 -28.69 -16.89 7.86
CA HIS A 33 -29.82 -16.24 8.53
C HIS A 33 -29.42 -15.55 9.83
N PHE A 34 -28.12 -15.46 10.15
CA PHE A 34 -27.64 -14.86 11.39
C PHE A 34 -26.67 -13.72 11.12
N GLU A 35 -26.73 -12.68 11.94
CA GLU A 35 -25.78 -11.57 11.98
C GLU A 35 -25.18 -11.50 13.38
N LEU A 36 -23.86 -11.60 13.46
CA LEU A 36 -23.10 -11.55 14.71
C LEU A 36 -22.52 -10.14 14.86
N ILE A 37 -22.89 -9.47 15.95
CA ILE A 37 -22.40 -8.14 16.29
C ILE A 37 -21.37 -8.29 17.40
N LYS A 38 -20.14 -7.85 17.15
CA LYS A 38 -19.02 -7.91 18.07
C LYS A 38 -18.57 -6.52 18.46
N CYS A 39 -18.24 -6.33 19.71
CA CYS A 39 -17.66 -5.10 20.23
C CYS A 39 -16.19 -5.29 20.62
N ARG A 40 -15.42 -4.23 20.43
CA ARG A 40 -14.09 -4.07 21.03
C ARG A 40 -14.13 -2.84 21.91
N CYS A 41 -13.79 -3.01 23.17
CA CYS A 41 -13.78 -1.96 24.18
C CYS A 41 -12.35 -1.66 24.60
N VAL A 42 -12.07 -0.37 24.80
CA VAL A 42 -10.86 0.12 25.47
C VAL A 42 -11.30 0.80 26.75
N THR A 43 -10.80 0.31 27.88
CA THR A 43 -11.03 0.89 29.21
C THR A 43 -10.16 2.14 29.43
N ARG A 44 -10.41 2.88 30.52
CA ARG A 44 -9.62 4.05 30.92
C ARG A 44 -8.15 3.73 31.18
N ASP A 45 -7.85 2.49 31.57
CA ASP A 45 -6.49 2.01 31.76
C ASP A 45 -5.86 1.39 30.49
N PHE A 46 -6.51 1.56 29.33
CA PHE A 46 -6.06 1.09 28.01
C PHE A 46 -6.03 -0.43 27.84
N THR A 47 -6.74 -1.17 28.69
CA THR A 47 -7.00 -2.59 28.47
C THR A 47 -7.97 -2.74 27.31
N VAL A 48 -7.62 -3.61 26.35
CA VAL A 48 -8.46 -3.92 25.18
C VAL A 48 -9.20 -5.22 25.45
N THR A 49 -10.53 -5.21 25.29
CA THR A 49 -11.36 -6.42 25.43
C THR A 49 -12.31 -6.51 24.25
N SER A 50 -12.37 -7.68 23.62
CA SER A 50 -13.35 -7.98 22.57
C SER A 50 -14.42 -8.91 23.11
N PHE A 51 -15.68 -8.67 22.77
CA PHE A 51 -16.82 -9.46 23.21
C PHE A 51 -17.95 -9.45 22.20
N VAL A 52 -18.78 -10.48 22.19
CA VAL A 52 -20.00 -10.52 21.38
C VAL A 52 -21.05 -9.62 22.02
N LEU A 53 -21.57 -8.65 21.27
CA LEU A 53 -22.63 -7.74 21.70
C LEU A 53 -24.00 -8.40 21.52
N ASP A 54 -24.26 -8.94 20.33
CA ASP A 54 -25.54 -9.57 20.02
C ASP A 54 -25.38 -10.59 18.87
N LEU A 55 -26.35 -11.49 18.76
CA LEU A 55 -26.51 -12.42 17.65
C LEU A 55 -27.97 -12.37 17.21
N THR A 56 -28.22 -11.77 16.06
CA THR A 56 -29.57 -11.48 15.56
C THR A 56 -29.89 -12.34 14.35
N GLU A 57 -31.19 -12.55 14.10
CA GLU A 57 -31.64 -13.22 12.88
C GLU A 57 -31.70 -12.21 11.73
N ALA A 58 -30.87 -12.43 10.71
CA ALA A 58 -30.70 -11.55 9.56
C ALA A 58 -31.73 -11.88 8.47
N PHE A 59 -32.94 -11.31 8.59
CA PHE A 59 -34.01 -11.50 7.60
C PHE A 59 -33.97 -10.50 6.43
N SER A 60 -33.31 -9.35 6.59
CA SER A 60 -33.30 -8.28 5.59
C SER A 60 -31.89 -7.77 5.29
N LYS A 61 -31.62 -7.49 4.01
CA LYS A 61 -30.40 -6.80 3.53
C LYS A 61 -30.56 -5.28 3.48
N GLU A 62 -31.72 -4.74 3.89
CA GLU A 62 -32.00 -3.32 3.82
C GLU A 62 -31.23 -2.52 4.88
N THR A 63 -30.67 -1.40 4.45
CA THR A 63 -29.85 -0.51 5.29
C THR A 63 -30.57 -0.06 6.56
N LEU A 64 -31.86 0.30 6.46
CA LEU A 64 -32.63 0.82 7.58
C LEU A 64 -32.85 -0.26 8.65
N SER A 65 -33.26 -1.46 8.25
CA SER A 65 -33.49 -2.59 9.15
C SER A 65 -32.21 -3.01 9.89
N LYS A 66 -31.06 -3.02 9.18
CA LYS A 66 -29.75 -3.23 9.81
C LYS A 66 -29.41 -2.16 10.85
N ALA A 67 -29.60 -0.88 10.49
CA ALA A 67 -29.35 0.23 11.41
C ALA A 67 -30.25 0.16 12.67
N GLU A 68 -31.53 -0.17 12.53
CA GLU A 68 -32.46 -0.35 13.65
C GLU A 68 -32.04 -1.51 14.56
N THR A 69 -31.69 -2.66 13.98
CA THR A 69 -31.21 -3.84 14.70
C THR A 69 -29.95 -3.54 15.52
N LEU A 70 -29.00 -2.85 14.90
CA LEU A 70 -27.77 -2.41 15.54
C LEU A 70 -28.03 -1.40 16.66
N LEU A 71 -28.91 -0.42 16.44
CA LEU A 71 -29.30 0.55 17.47
C LEU A 71 -29.95 -0.14 18.67
N ALA A 72 -30.86 -1.06 18.43
CA ALA A 72 -31.54 -1.82 19.48
C ALA A 72 -30.53 -2.63 20.32
N SER A 73 -29.58 -3.31 19.66
CA SER A 73 -28.51 -4.07 20.32
C SER A 73 -27.66 -3.17 21.22
N MET A 74 -27.28 -1.98 20.75
CA MET A 74 -26.50 -1.01 21.51
C MET A 74 -27.29 -0.37 22.66
N GLN A 75 -28.57 -0.07 22.45
CA GLN A 75 -29.46 0.47 23.48
C GLN A 75 -29.68 -0.53 24.61
N LYS A 76 -29.87 -1.81 24.27
CA LYS A 76 -29.97 -2.91 25.22
C LYS A 76 -28.69 -3.01 26.06
N PHE A 77 -27.51 -3.01 25.44
CA PHE A 77 -26.23 -3.06 26.15
C PHE A 77 -25.98 -1.83 27.03
N SER A 78 -26.32 -0.63 26.55
CA SER A 78 -26.14 0.60 27.33
C SER A 78 -27.15 0.76 28.47
N GLY A 79 -28.20 -0.07 28.53
CA GLY A 79 -29.33 0.13 29.44
C GLY A 79 -30.01 1.48 29.24
N GLY A 80 -29.93 2.05 28.03
CA GLY A 80 -30.41 3.40 27.71
C GLY A 80 -29.49 4.55 28.18
N SER A 81 -28.32 4.27 28.74
CA SER A 81 -27.38 5.31 29.20
C SER A 81 -26.76 6.09 28.04
N ALA A 82 -27.10 7.38 27.95
CA ALA A 82 -26.55 8.29 26.95
C ALA A 82 -25.01 8.40 27.03
N GLY A 83 -24.44 8.29 28.23
CA GLY A 83 -22.98 8.31 28.43
C GLY A 83 -22.28 7.13 27.76
N VAL A 84 -22.83 5.91 27.92
CA VAL A 84 -22.28 4.70 27.26
C VAL A 84 -22.51 4.76 25.75
N MET A 85 -23.66 5.23 25.30
CA MET A 85 -23.94 5.43 23.86
C MET A 85 -22.93 6.37 23.18
N GLN A 86 -22.43 7.38 23.90
CA GLN A 86 -21.38 8.29 23.41
C GLN A 86 -19.97 7.66 23.37
N THR A 87 -19.75 6.51 24.02
CA THR A 87 -18.46 5.80 23.98
C THR A 87 -18.28 4.99 22.70
N PHE A 88 -19.36 4.65 22.00
CA PHE A 88 -19.25 4.02 20.69
C PHE A 88 -18.78 5.03 19.64
N ARG A 89 -17.60 4.75 19.07
CA ARG A 89 -16.85 5.71 18.23
C ARG A 89 -16.44 5.15 16.89
N VAL A 90 -16.41 3.84 16.73
CA VAL A 90 -15.88 3.18 15.53
C VAL A 90 -16.86 2.10 15.07
N PHE A 91 -17.02 1.97 13.76
CA PHE A 91 -17.83 0.93 13.14
C PHE A 91 -17.06 0.22 12.03
N CYS A 92 -17.16 -1.10 11.91
CA CYS A 92 -16.57 -1.90 10.84
C CYS A 92 -17.61 -2.88 10.28
N SER A 93 -17.68 -3.04 8.96
CA SER A 93 -18.57 -4.03 8.34
C SER A 93 -17.89 -4.74 7.16
N ASP A 94 -18.43 -5.89 6.78
CA ASP A 94 -17.96 -6.73 5.68
C ASP A 94 -17.79 -5.94 4.36
N GLY A 95 -18.78 -5.13 3.97
CA GLY A 95 -18.53 -4.02 3.02
C GLY A 95 -19.50 -3.87 1.86
N GLU A 96 -20.78 -4.23 2.00
CA GLU A 96 -21.77 -3.76 1.03
C GLU A 96 -22.00 -2.22 1.16
N PRO A 97 -22.27 -1.50 0.04
CA PRO A 97 -22.54 -0.05 0.09
C PRO A 97 -23.68 0.34 1.07
N ALA A 98 -24.65 -0.56 1.27
CA ALA A 98 -25.74 -0.44 2.24
C ALA A 98 -25.22 -0.38 3.70
N GLU A 99 -24.26 -1.22 4.05
CA GLU A 99 -23.69 -1.29 5.41
C GLU A 99 -22.86 -0.04 5.75
N GLN A 100 -22.35 0.68 4.74
CA GLN A 100 -21.69 1.96 4.95
C GLN A 100 -22.64 3.13 5.24
N ALA A 101 -23.90 2.99 4.87
CA ALA A 101 -24.93 3.99 5.15
C ALA A 101 -25.49 3.84 6.58
N CYS A 102 -25.46 2.62 7.14
CA CYS A 102 -25.95 2.32 8.50
C CYS A 102 -25.34 3.25 9.58
N PRO A 103 -24.01 3.46 9.66
CA PRO A 103 -23.41 4.31 10.71
C PRO A 103 -23.75 5.79 10.55
N GLN A 104 -23.97 6.26 9.32
CA GLN A 104 -24.37 7.64 9.05
C GLN A 104 -25.83 7.88 9.46
N MET A 105 -26.70 6.90 9.22
CA MET A 105 -28.07 6.94 9.69
C MET A 105 -28.15 6.90 11.22
N LEU A 106 -27.34 6.04 11.86
CA LEU A 106 -27.26 5.97 13.33
C LEU A 106 -26.79 7.28 13.98
N LYS A 107 -25.88 8.02 13.33
CA LYS A 107 -25.43 9.34 13.78
C LYS A 107 -26.56 10.38 13.77
N GLY A 108 -27.50 10.27 12.84
CA GLY A 108 -28.68 11.14 12.76
C GLY A 108 -29.80 10.75 13.72
N LEU A 109 -29.90 9.47 14.09
CA LEU A 109 -31.00 8.90 14.88
C LEU A 109 -30.73 8.80 16.38
N SER A 110 -29.47 8.92 16.84
CA SER A 110 -29.11 8.67 18.23
C SER A 110 -27.90 9.50 18.67
N GLY A 111 -27.72 9.70 19.98
CA GLY A 111 -26.55 10.35 20.60
C GLY A 111 -25.20 9.63 20.39
N PHE A 112 -25.10 8.84 19.33
CA PHE A 112 -23.96 8.07 18.85
C PHE A 112 -22.86 8.98 18.32
N ASN A 113 -21.68 8.93 18.94
CA ASN A 113 -20.56 9.80 18.61
C ASN A 113 -19.58 9.14 17.64
N LEU A 114 -20.10 8.71 16.47
CA LEU A 114 -19.29 8.05 15.45
C LEU A 114 -18.13 8.93 15.00
N LYS A 115 -16.90 8.47 15.23
CA LYS A 115 -15.66 9.11 14.81
C LYS A 115 -15.08 8.49 13.53
N ALA A 116 -15.32 7.22 13.25
CA ALA A 116 -14.84 6.53 12.05
C ALA A 116 -15.72 5.34 11.68
N SER A 117 -15.82 5.05 10.38
CA SER A 117 -16.42 3.83 9.85
C SER A 117 -15.46 3.22 8.83
N PHE A 118 -15.27 1.91 8.91
CA PHE A 118 -14.31 1.13 8.14
C PHE A 118 -15.03 0.02 7.37
N ARG A 119 -14.47 -0.39 6.22
CA ARG A 119 -14.78 -1.68 5.62
C ARG A 119 -13.77 -2.70 6.11
N CYS A 120 -14.17 -3.96 6.14
CA CYS A 120 -13.28 -5.09 6.28
C CYS A 120 -12.22 -5.04 5.16
N ASN A 121 -10.95 -4.89 5.54
CA ASN A 121 -9.84 -4.85 4.56
C ASN A 121 -9.69 -6.19 3.83
N LEU A 122 -10.03 -7.31 4.49
CA LEU A 122 -9.97 -8.63 3.86
C LEU A 122 -10.98 -8.75 2.73
N HIS A 123 -12.26 -8.56 3.01
CA HIS A 123 -13.32 -8.70 2.01
C HIS A 123 -13.26 -7.61 0.95
N SER A 124 -12.91 -6.39 1.35
CA SER A 124 -12.71 -5.32 0.38
C SER A 124 -11.55 -5.59 -0.57
N ALA A 125 -10.46 -6.21 -0.12
CA ALA A 125 -9.34 -6.59 -0.98
C ALA A 125 -9.70 -7.74 -1.92
N GLN A 126 -10.36 -8.78 -1.38
CA GLN A 126 -10.86 -9.90 -2.19
C GLN A 126 -11.80 -9.41 -3.29
N ARG A 127 -12.79 -8.59 -2.94
CA ARG A 127 -13.74 -8.03 -3.91
C ARG A 127 -13.08 -7.10 -4.93
N SER A 128 -12.10 -6.30 -4.51
CA SER A 128 -11.34 -5.46 -5.43
C SER A 128 -10.60 -6.31 -6.46
N LEU A 129 -9.93 -7.37 -6.01
CA LEU A 129 -9.22 -8.29 -6.87
C LEU A 129 -10.16 -9.02 -7.85
N GLU A 130 -11.29 -9.53 -7.37
CA GLU A 130 -12.30 -10.18 -8.23
C GLU A 130 -12.82 -9.25 -9.32
N ASN A 131 -13.18 -8.01 -8.99
CA ASN A 131 -13.65 -7.01 -9.95
C ASN A 131 -12.59 -6.67 -11.01
N ILE A 132 -11.32 -6.66 -10.63
CA ILE A 132 -10.21 -6.34 -11.54
C ILE A 132 -9.94 -7.50 -12.50
N LEU A 133 -9.98 -8.74 -12.01
CA LEU A 133 -9.89 -9.92 -12.88
C LEU A 133 -11.04 -9.92 -13.89
N GLN A 134 -12.25 -9.57 -13.46
CA GLN A 134 -13.42 -9.45 -14.33
C GLN A 134 -13.27 -8.36 -15.40
N GLY A 135 -12.51 -7.30 -15.11
CA GLY A 135 -12.23 -6.21 -16.06
C GLY A 135 -11.34 -6.59 -17.24
N ASN A 136 -10.81 -7.82 -17.29
CA ASN A 136 -10.05 -8.35 -18.42
C ASN A 136 -10.78 -9.57 -19.06
N PRO A 137 -11.37 -9.41 -20.26
CA PRO A 137 -12.14 -10.47 -20.92
C PRO A 137 -11.37 -11.78 -21.11
N ASN A 138 -10.07 -11.70 -21.42
CA ASN A 138 -9.25 -12.89 -21.69
C ASN A 138 -9.02 -13.69 -20.41
N ILE A 139 -8.75 -13.02 -19.30
CA ILE A 139 -8.59 -13.67 -17.99
C ILE A 139 -9.92 -14.25 -17.54
N THR A 140 -11.01 -13.48 -17.61
CA THR A 140 -12.35 -13.95 -17.24
C THR A 140 -12.73 -15.20 -18.02
N LYS A 141 -12.56 -15.18 -19.35
CA LYS A 141 -12.81 -16.34 -20.21
C LYS A 141 -11.95 -17.54 -19.82
N LEU A 142 -10.66 -17.33 -19.56
CA LEU A 142 -9.74 -18.40 -19.19
C LEU A 142 -10.10 -19.02 -17.84
N LEU A 143 -10.38 -18.19 -16.83
CA LEU A 143 -10.82 -18.64 -15.50
C LEU A 143 -12.18 -19.33 -15.57
N ASP A 144 -13.12 -18.85 -16.38
CA ASP A 144 -14.41 -19.50 -16.59
C ASP A 144 -14.25 -20.88 -17.18
N VAL A 145 -13.53 -20.99 -18.29
CA VAL A 145 -13.36 -22.25 -19.01
C VAL A 145 -12.59 -23.29 -18.17
N LEU A 146 -11.62 -22.87 -17.37
CA LEU A 146 -10.82 -23.81 -16.57
C LEU A 146 -11.40 -24.05 -15.17
N ILE A 147 -12.16 -23.11 -14.60
CA ILE A 147 -12.48 -23.07 -13.17
C ILE A 147 -13.97 -22.82 -12.92
N SER A 148 -14.50 -21.66 -13.29
CA SER A 148 -15.79 -21.16 -12.77
C SER A 148 -17.04 -21.58 -13.53
N LYS A 149 -16.95 -22.00 -14.80
CA LYS A 149 -18.12 -22.31 -15.65
C LYS A 149 -18.96 -23.46 -15.08
N TYR A 150 -20.26 -23.24 -14.93
CA TYR A 150 -21.22 -24.26 -14.51
C TYR A 150 -21.48 -25.30 -15.62
N SER A 151 -21.85 -26.52 -15.22
CA SER A 151 -22.32 -27.55 -16.16
C SER A 151 -23.63 -27.06 -16.81
N SER A 152 -23.68 -27.05 -18.14
CA SER A 152 -24.84 -26.55 -18.90
C SER A 152 -25.90 -27.61 -19.17
N SER A 153 -25.59 -28.90 -18.91
CA SER A 153 -26.55 -29.99 -19.08
C SER A 153 -26.47 -31.01 -17.94
N SER A 154 -27.63 -31.54 -17.55
CA SER A 154 -27.78 -32.70 -16.67
C SER A 154 -27.51 -34.03 -17.41
N ARG A 155 -27.42 -34.00 -18.76
CA ARG A 155 -27.26 -35.17 -19.66
C ARG A 155 -25.86 -35.33 -20.28
N GLY A 156 -24.80 -34.74 -19.70
CA GLY A 156 -23.44 -35.28 -19.81
C GLY A 156 -22.48 -34.76 -20.89
N GLY A 157 -22.88 -33.85 -21.78
CA GLY A 157 -22.00 -33.36 -22.87
C GLY A 157 -21.02 -32.24 -22.48
N ASP A 158 -21.42 -31.34 -21.59
CA ASP A 158 -20.62 -30.19 -21.13
C ASP A 158 -20.59 -30.16 -19.60
N PRO A 159 -19.58 -30.76 -18.96
CA PRO A 159 -19.47 -30.87 -17.51
C PRO A 159 -19.08 -29.54 -16.82
N GLY A 160 -18.96 -28.44 -17.57
CA GLY A 160 -18.56 -27.12 -17.06
C GLY A 160 -17.05 -26.88 -17.18
N GLY A 161 -16.50 -26.01 -16.33
CA GLY A 161 -15.07 -25.74 -16.32
C GLY A 161 -14.25 -26.97 -15.87
N PHE A 162 -12.99 -27.08 -16.32
CA PHE A 162 -12.15 -28.26 -16.06
C PHE A 162 -12.13 -28.69 -14.57
N ALA A 163 -11.86 -27.77 -13.66
CA ALA A 163 -11.81 -28.06 -12.22
C ALA A 163 -13.15 -28.56 -11.66
N ARG A 164 -14.28 -27.99 -12.13
CA ARG A 164 -15.63 -28.44 -11.75
C ARG A 164 -15.95 -29.80 -12.33
N ALA A 165 -15.55 -30.07 -13.57
CA ALA A 165 -15.73 -31.37 -14.21
C ALA A 165 -15.02 -32.48 -13.42
N LEU A 166 -13.78 -32.24 -12.99
CA LEU A 166 -13.04 -33.17 -12.11
C LEU A 166 -13.73 -33.34 -10.76
N LYS A 167 -14.23 -32.26 -10.15
CA LYS A 167 -14.94 -32.33 -8.87
C LYS A 167 -16.22 -33.17 -8.97
N ASN A 168 -16.99 -32.98 -10.05
CA ASN A 168 -18.32 -33.57 -10.21
C ASN A 168 -18.27 -34.99 -10.80
N SER A 169 -17.16 -35.39 -11.44
CA SER A 169 -17.01 -36.70 -12.08
C SER A 169 -15.83 -37.48 -11.50
N ALA A 170 -16.12 -38.51 -10.71
CA ALA A 170 -15.11 -39.42 -10.16
C ALA A 170 -14.28 -40.10 -11.27
N ARG A 171 -14.88 -40.37 -12.43
CA ARG A 171 -14.19 -40.96 -13.59
C ARG A 171 -13.17 -40.01 -14.19
N LEU A 172 -13.53 -38.74 -14.40
CA LEU A 172 -12.59 -37.73 -14.92
C LEU A 172 -11.49 -37.43 -13.90
N ASN A 173 -11.83 -37.36 -12.62
CA ASN A 173 -10.85 -37.19 -11.54
C ASN A 173 -9.83 -38.35 -11.49
N LYS A 174 -10.31 -39.59 -11.61
CA LYS A 174 -9.44 -40.77 -11.66
C LYS A 174 -8.50 -40.69 -12.87
N LEU A 175 -9.03 -40.41 -14.07
CA LEU A 175 -8.23 -40.27 -15.28
C LEU A 175 -7.13 -39.22 -15.14
N PHE A 176 -7.48 -38.03 -14.65
CA PHE A 176 -6.52 -36.96 -14.38
C PHE A 176 -5.47 -37.38 -13.34
N THR A 177 -5.90 -38.04 -12.26
CA THR A 177 -5.01 -38.54 -11.20
C THR A 177 -4.01 -39.57 -11.74
N ASP A 178 -4.47 -40.48 -12.61
CA ASP A 178 -3.62 -41.48 -13.24
C ASP A 178 -2.55 -40.81 -14.12
N HIS A 179 -2.90 -39.79 -14.91
CA HIS A 179 -1.94 -38.98 -15.68
C HIS A 179 -0.95 -38.23 -14.78
N CYS A 180 -1.40 -37.66 -13.67
CA CYS A 180 -0.51 -37.01 -12.72
C CYS A 180 0.54 -37.99 -12.15
N GLN A 181 0.14 -39.22 -11.84
CA GLN A 181 1.04 -40.27 -11.34
C GLN A 181 2.04 -40.75 -12.40
N GLN A 182 1.65 -40.74 -13.67
CA GLN A 182 2.53 -41.11 -14.79
C GLN A 182 3.57 -40.03 -15.11
N VAL A 183 3.18 -38.76 -15.04
CA VAL A 183 4.08 -37.62 -15.30
C VAL A 183 5.05 -37.41 -14.13
N ASP A 184 4.61 -37.62 -12.90
CA ASP A 184 5.43 -37.47 -11.70
C ASP A 184 5.18 -38.61 -10.71
N GLY A 185 6.09 -39.59 -10.66
CA GLY A 185 6.04 -40.71 -9.70
C GLY A 185 6.12 -40.29 -8.21
N ILE A 186 6.33 -39.00 -7.93
CA ILE A 186 6.54 -38.43 -6.58
C ILE A 186 5.43 -37.43 -6.17
N MET A 187 4.66 -36.84 -7.10
CA MET A 187 3.55 -35.92 -6.79
C MET A 187 2.29 -36.69 -6.34
N ARG A 188 2.38 -37.38 -5.20
CA ARG A 188 1.29 -38.15 -4.55
C ARG A 188 0.11 -37.30 -4.04
N ARG A 189 -0.08 -36.06 -4.47
CA ARG A 189 -1.17 -35.18 -3.98
C ARG A 189 -1.89 -34.41 -5.09
N ALA A 190 -2.28 -35.10 -6.16
CA ALA A 190 -3.46 -34.72 -6.95
C ALA A 190 -4.78 -35.23 -6.31
N GLY A 191 -4.79 -35.43 -4.99
CA GLY A 191 -5.95 -35.93 -4.27
C GLY A 191 -6.92 -34.79 -3.95
N THR A 192 -7.94 -34.63 -4.79
CA THR A 192 -9.10 -33.73 -4.67
C THR A 192 -8.83 -32.24 -4.82
N LEU A 193 -9.22 -31.68 -5.97
CA LEU A 193 -9.52 -30.25 -6.10
C LEU A 193 -10.71 -29.94 -5.17
N SER A 194 -10.42 -29.50 -3.94
CA SER A 194 -11.42 -29.05 -2.98
C SER A 194 -12.00 -27.72 -3.46
N TYR A 195 -13.03 -27.79 -4.30
CA TYR A 195 -13.56 -26.61 -4.98
C TYR A 195 -14.76 -25.98 -4.24
N ALA A 196 -14.59 -24.77 -3.70
CA ALA A 196 -15.68 -23.89 -3.28
C ALA A 196 -15.79 -22.70 -4.27
N PRO A 197 -16.80 -22.66 -5.16
CA PRO A 197 -16.90 -21.73 -6.29
C PRO A 197 -16.89 -20.23 -5.96
N GLN A 198 -17.06 -19.85 -4.70
CA GLN A 198 -17.28 -18.47 -4.25
C GLN A 198 -16.10 -17.91 -3.47
N ARG A 199 -14.94 -18.58 -3.45
CA ARG A 199 -13.79 -18.16 -2.63
C ARG A 199 -12.57 -17.96 -3.50
N PHE A 200 -12.02 -16.75 -3.46
CA PHE A 200 -10.75 -16.36 -4.08
C PHE A 200 -9.64 -17.40 -3.90
N ASP A 201 -9.50 -17.95 -2.68
CA ASP A 201 -8.51 -18.98 -2.36
C ASP A 201 -8.64 -20.26 -3.19
N THR A 202 -9.87 -20.64 -3.53
CA THR A 202 -10.14 -21.79 -4.41
C THR A 202 -9.60 -21.52 -5.81
N ILE A 203 -9.82 -20.32 -6.35
CA ILE A 203 -9.36 -19.94 -7.69
C ILE A 203 -7.84 -20.04 -7.74
N LEU A 204 -7.15 -19.45 -6.78
CA LEU A 204 -5.69 -19.55 -6.68
C LEU A 204 -5.23 -21.01 -6.58
N GLU A 205 -5.81 -21.81 -5.68
CA GLU A 205 -5.41 -23.21 -5.50
C GLU A 205 -5.57 -24.04 -6.79
N VAL A 206 -6.66 -23.81 -7.52
CA VAL A 206 -6.88 -24.45 -8.82
C VAL A 206 -5.84 -23.97 -9.84
N CYS A 207 -5.60 -22.67 -9.98
CA CYS A 207 -4.58 -22.14 -10.90
C CYS A 207 -3.19 -22.73 -10.62
N GLU A 208 -2.76 -22.75 -9.35
CA GLU A 208 -1.49 -23.35 -8.94
C GLU A 208 -1.42 -24.84 -9.29
N THR A 209 -2.50 -25.58 -9.06
CA THR A 209 -2.57 -27.01 -9.38
C THR A 209 -2.48 -27.26 -10.88
N LEU A 210 -3.13 -26.42 -11.69
CA LEU A 210 -3.05 -26.48 -13.15
C LEU A 210 -1.64 -26.16 -13.66
N CYS A 211 -0.98 -25.14 -13.12
CA CYS A 211 0.40 -24.80 -13.52
C CYS A 211 1.39 -25.92 -13.19
N VAL A 212 1.25 -26.57 -12.04
CA VAL A 212 2.11 -27.70 -11.63
C VAL A 212 1.87 -28.93 -12.52
N ASN A 213 0.62 -29.20 -12.89
CA ASN A 213 0.22 -30.44 -13.58
C ASN A 213 -0.17 -30.22 -15.05
N MET A 214 0.31 -29.15 -15.69
CA MET A 214 -0.17 -28.75 -17.02
C MET A 214 -0.03 -29.86 -18.06
N ARG A 215 1.07 -30.62 -18.04
CA ARG A 215 1.26 -31.77 -18.91
C ARG A 215 0.20 -32.85 -18.69
N ALA A 216 -0.11 -33.19 -17.45
CA ALA A 216 -1.16 -34.16 -17.13
C ALA A 216 -2.55 -33.65 -17.52
N VAL A 217 -2.82 -32.34 -17.41
CA VAL A 217 -4.06 -31.71 -17.89
C VAL A 217 -4.19 -31.91 -19.40
N VAL A 218 -3.15 -31.54 -20.16
CA VAL A 218 -3.14 -31.67 -21.62
C VAL A 218 -3.30 -33.14 -22.04
N SER A 219 -2.54 -34.07 -21.46
CA SER A 219 -2.64 -35.50 -21.75
C SER A 219 -4.01 -36.09 -21.43
N CYS A 220 -4.60 -35.70 -20.29
CA CYS A 220 -5.96 -36.11 -19.93
C CYS A 220 -7.00 -35.65 -20.96
N LEU A 221 -6.89 -34.42 -21.45
CA LEU A 221 -7.82 -33.87 -22.44
C LEU A 221 -7.61 -34.50 -23.82
N GLN A 222 -6.35 -34.68 -24.25
CA GLN A 222 -6.01 -35.36 -25.50
C GLN A 222 -6.60 -36.78 -25.53
N GLU A 223 -6.46 -37.54 -24.43
CA GLU A 223 -7.03 -38.87 -24.33
C GLU A 223 -8.56 -38.88 -24.44
N LEU A 224 -9.25 -37.92 -23.83
CA LEU A 224 -10.71 -37.80 -23.94
C LEU A 224 -11.15 -37.51 -25.37
N VAL A 225 -10.40 -36.68 -26.11
CA VAL A 225 -10.69 -36.43 -27.53
C VAL A 225 -10.47 -37.69 -28.37
N VAL A 226 -9.39 -38.43 -28.11
CA VAL A 226 -9.02 -39.66 -28.81
C VAL A 226 -10.02 -40.79 -28.55
N ARG A 227 -10.44 -40.99 -27.30
CA ARG A 227 -11.44 -41.99 -26.92
C ARG A 227 -12.79 -41.72 -27.59
N GLY A 228 -13.07 -40.46 -27.93
CA GLY A 228 -14.28 -40.07 -28.67
C GLY A 228 -15.58 -40.27 -27.88
N ASP A 229 -15.50 -40.17 -26.54
CA ASP A 229 -16.66 -40.31 -25.67
C ASP A 229 -17.54 -39.04 -25.65
N GLN A 230 -18.56 -39.02 -24.79
CA GLN A 230 -19.49 -37.89 -24.62
C GLN A 230 -18.79 -36.56 -24.28
N HIS A 231 -17.53 -36.58 -23.82
CA HIS A 231 -16.75 -35.40 -23.45
C HIS A 231 -15.81 -34.92 -24.56
N LYS A 232 -15.78 -35.56 -25.74
CA LYS A 232 -14.90 -35.20 -26.87
C LYS A 232 -14.95 -33.71 -27.22
N ALA A 233 -16.14 -33.18 -27.48
CA ALA A 233 -16.31 -31.79 -27.91
C ALA A 233 -15.89 -30.79 -26.83
N TRP A 234 -16.20 -31.09 -25.57
CA TRP A 234 -15.77 -30.32 -24.42
C TRP A 234 -14.25 -30.32 -24.26
N ALA A 235 -13.61 -31.50 -24.32
CA ALA A 235 -12.17 -31.64 -24.18
C ALA A 235 -11.42 -30.95 -25.32
N ALA A 236 -11.91 -31.05 -26.55
CA ALA A 236 -11.36 -30.33 -27.70
C ALA A 236 -11.46 -28.80 -27.52
N GLY A 237 -12.61 -28.30 -27.04
CA GLY A 237 -12.78 -26.88 -26.73
C GLY A 237 -11.83 -26.38 -25.63
N LEU A 238 -11.58 -27.20 -24.60
CA LEU A 238 -10.60 -26.88 -23.55
C LEU A 238 -9.17 -26.84 -24.10
N LEU A 239 -8.77 -27.81 -24.92
CA LEU A 239 -7.44 -27.86 -25.55
C LEU A 239 -7.18 -26.62 -26.41
N GLN A 240 -8.19 -26.13 -27.13
CA GLN A 240 -8.08 -24.88 -27.90
C GLN A 240 -7.82 -23.65 -27.03
N GLN A 241 -8.27 -23.65 -25.77
CA GLN A 241 -7.97 -22.56 -24.83
C GLN A 241 -6.59 -22.73 -24.17
N LEU A 242 -5.97 -23.90 -24.23
CA LEU A 242 -4.63 -24.17 -23.69
C LEU A 242 -3.54 -23.88 -24.74
N SER A 243 -3.54 -22.65 -25.28
CA SER A 243 -2.44 -22.12 -26.06
C SER A 243 -1.26 -21.71 -25.17
N PRO A 244 -0.02 -21.62 -25.70
CA PRO A 244 1.13 -21.14 -24.94
C PRO A 244 0.88 -19.81 -24.22
N ASP A 245 0.31 -18.83 -24.92
CA ASP A 245 -0.01 -17.51 -24.36
C ASP A 245 -1.00 -17.61 -23.18
N ASN A 246 -2.03 -18.45 -23.29
CA ASN A 246 -3.01 -18.65 -22.22
C ASN A 246 -2.44 -19.41 -21.02
N MET A 247 -1.53 -20.37 -21.25
CA MET A 247 -0.82 -21.05 -20.15
C MET A 247 0.10 -20.08 -19.41
N VAL A 248 0.82 -19.23 -20.14
CA VAL A 248 1.64 -18.15 -19.55
C VAL A 248 0.75 -17.19 -18.76
N LEU A 249 -0.37 -16.75 -19.34
CA LEU A 249 -1.35 -15.89 -18.65
C LEU A 249 -1.86 -16.52 -17.35
N LEU A 250 -2.24 -17.81 -17.38
CA LEU A 250 -2.67 -18.54 -16.18
C LEU A 250 -1.60 -18.52 -15.09
N SER A 251 -0.33 -18.72 -15.46
CA SER A 251 0.79 -18.73 -14.51
C SER A 251 1.04 -17.36 -13.88
N LEU A 252 0.95 -16.28 -14.66
CA LEU A 252 1.15 -14.93 -14.17
C LEU A 252 -0.05 -14.46 -13.33
N VAL A 253 -1.28 -14.84 -13.70
CA VAL A 253 -2.46 -14.65 -12.85
C VAL A 253 -2.28 -15.39 -11.54
N ALA A 254 -1.85 -16.66 -11.55
CA ALA A 254 -1.59 -17.41 -10.32
C ALA A 254 -0.55 -16.72 -9.43
N GLU A 255 0.52 -16.16 -10.02
CA GLU A 255 1.54 -15.42 -9.28
C GLU A 255 0.99 -14.12 -8.67
N LEU A 256 0.16 -13.37 -9.41
CA LEU A 256 -0.52 -12.17 -8.91
C LEU A 256 -1.49 -12.50 -7.78
N LEU A 257 -2.35 -13.51 -7.96
CA LEU A 257 -3.30 -13.97 -6.94
C LEU A 257 -2.55 -14.42 -5.69
N ARG A 258 -1.42 -15.14 -5.81
CA ARG A 258 -0.63 -15.55 -4.63
C ARG A 258 -0.03 -14.34 -3.90
N THR A 259 0.47 -13.37 -4.63
CA THR A 259 1.02 -12.12 -4.07
C THR A 259 -0.07 -11.35 -3.33
N ALA A 260 -1.25 -11.19 -3.94
CA ALA A 260 -2.41 -10.57 -3.31
C ALA A 260 -2.91 -11.36 -2.09
N LYS A 261 -2.90 -12.70 -2.13
CA LYS A 261 -3.26 -13.57 -1.00
C LYS A 261 -2.44 -13.26 0.24
N LYS A 262 -1.11 -13.10 0.10
CA LYS A 262 -0.22 -12.76 1.23
C LYS A 262 -0.64 -11.46 1.91
N TYR A 263 -1.03 -10.46 1.13
CA TYR A 263 -1.56 -9.19 1.63
C TYR A 263 -2.93 -9.37 2.30
N ILE A 264 -3.88 -10.02 1.62
CA ILE A 264 -5.25 -10.23 2.09
C ILE A 264 -5.28 -10.97 3.44
N HIS A 265 -4.54 -12.09 3.55
CA HIS A 265 -4.51 -12.88 4.79
C HIS A 265 -3.55 -12.35 5.85
N ALA A 266 -2.84 -11.23 5.60
CA ALA A 266 -2.14 -10.54 6.67
C ALA A 266 -3.13 -10.03 7.74
N PHE A 267 -4.38 -9.76 7.35
CA PHE A 267 -5.45 -9.31 8.22
C PHE A 267 -6.18 -10.46 8.96
N ASP A 268 -5.87 -11.73 8.67
CA ASP A 268 -6.46 -12.91 9.35
C ASP A 268 -5.62 -13.42 10.54
N ASN A 269 -4.34 -13.06 10.61
CA ASN A 269 -3.36 -13.76 11.43
C ASN A 269 -3.32 -13.24 12.89
N LEU A 270 -4.34 -13.60 13.68
CA LEU A 270 -4.39 -13.37 15.13
C LEU A 270 -3.17 -13.94 15.90
N ARG A 271 -2.51 -14.97 15.35
CA ARG A 271 -1.35 -15.66 15.98
C ARG A 271 -0.09 -14.80 16.14
N LYS A 272 0.02 -13.68 15.43
CA LYS A 272 1.17 -12.74 15.54
C LYS A 272 0.81 -11.46 16.30
N GLY A 273 -0.27 -11.49 17.08
CA GLY A 273 -0.93 -10.32 17.65
C GLY A 273 -2.01 -9.79 16.69
N PRO A 274 -2.95 -8.95 17.17
CA PRO A 274 -3.88 -8.27 16.27
C PRO A 274 -3.08 -7.52 15.20
N SER A 275 -3.37 -7.74 13.92
CA SER A 275 -2.94 -6.77 12.91
C SER A 275 -3.51 -5.43 13.32
N SER A 276 -2.73 -4.36 13.17
CA SER A 276 -3.15 -3.01 13.53
C SER A 276 -3.34 -2.16 12.27
N LEU A 277 -4.31 -1.24 12.26
CA LEU A 277 -4.70 -0.47 11.07
C LEU A 277 -3.51 0.37 10.56
N ALA A 278 -2.56 0.66 11.45
CA ALA A 278 -1.27 1.26 11.16
C ALA A 278 -0.41 0.43 10.18
N ARG A 279 -0.48 -0.90 10.26
CA ARG A 279 0.26 -1.83 9.39
C ARG A 279 -0.35 -1.94 7.99
N ALA A 280 -1.61 -1.57 7.79
CA ALA A 280 -2.26 -1.71 6.48
C ALA A 280 -1.53 -0.90 5.38
N SER A 281 -1.04 0.30 5.70
CA SER A 281 -0.23 1.13 4.79
C SER A 281 1.13 0.49 4.48
N HIS A 282 1.81 -0.05 5.51
CA HIS A 282 3.08 -0.75 5.33
C HIS A 282 2.90 -2.01 4.47
N LEU A 283 1.88 -2.83 4.76
CA LEU A 283 1.54 -4.02 3.98
C LEU A 283 1.21 -3.69 2.53
N LEU A 284 0.53 -2.56 2.28
CA LEU A 284 0.20 -2.12 0.93
C LEU A 284 1.44 -1.63 0.17
N ARG A 285 2.35 -0.92 0.85
CA ARG A 285 3.66 -0.55 0.30
C ARG A 285 4.47 -1.79 -0.06
N GLY A 286 4.50 -2.78 0.83
CA GLY A 286 5.13 -4.08 0.58
C GLY A 286 4.51 -4.81 -0.62
N LEU A 287 3.17 -4.82 -0.73
CA LEU A 287 2.47 -5.36 -1.89
C LEU A 287 2.87 -4.63 -3.19
N LYS A 288 2.91 -3.30 -3.18
CA LYS A 288 3.30 -2.49 -4.33
C LYS A 288 4.74 -2.79 -4.77
N GLN A 289 5.66 -2.88 -3.83
CA GLN A 289 7.06 -3.24 -4.10
C GLN A 289 7.19 -4.65 -4.66
N GLU A 290 6.52 -5.63 -4.04
CA GLU A 290 6.54 -7.03 -4.50
C GLU A 290 5.93 -7.16 -5.91
N CYS A 291 4.81 -6.49 -6.20
CA CYS A 291 4.23 -6.43 -7.54
C CYS A 291 5.16 -5.78 -8.56
N ASN A 292 5.83 -4.67 -8.20
CA ASN A 292 6.77 -4.00 -9.09
C ASN A 292 7.96 -4.92 -9.44
N GLN A 293 8.57 -5.55 -8.44
CA GLN A 293 9.68 -6.50 -8.63
C GLN A 293 9.28 -7.70 -9.49
N LEU A 294 8.08 -8.24 -9.28
CA LEU A 294 7.62 -9.43 -10.00
C LEU A 294 7.24 -9.13 -11.46
N PHE A 295 6.58 -8.00 -11.73
CA PHE A 295 5.87 -7.82 -13.00
C PHE A 295 6.32 -6.61 -13.84
N SER A 296 6.99 -5.61 -13.25
CA SER A 296 7.30 -4.38 -13.97
C SER A 296 8.71 -4.38 -14.55
N PHE A 297 8.82 -3.87 -15.78
CA PHE A 297 10.10 -3.63 -16.45
C PHE A 297 10.80 -2.35 -15.98
N ARG A 298 10.21 -1.62 -15.04
CA ARG A 298 10.77 -0.38 -14.49
C ARG A 298 10.70 -0.36 -12.97
N GLN A 299 11.78 0.12 -12.37
CA GLN A 299 11.80 0.49 -10.97
C GLN A 299 10.94 1.74 -10.72
N GLU A 300 10.61 2.02 -9.46
CA GLU A 300 9.98 3.29 -9.07
C GLU A 300 10.84 4.52 -9.45
N SER A 301 12.16 4.36 -9.52
CA SER A 301 13.12 5.37 -10.00
C SER A 301 13.03 5.67 -11.51
N GLY A 302 12.31 4.82 -12.27
CA GLY A 302 12.18 4.89 -13.72
C GLY A 302 13.25 4.12 -14.49
N GLN A 303 14.30 3.60 -13.82
CA GLN A 303 15.33 2.75 -14.43
C GLN A 303 14.74 1.41 -14.89
N PHE A 304 15.36 0.81 -15.91
CA PHE A 304 14.94 -0.50 -16.40
C PHE A 304 15.31 -1.59 -15.40
N GLN A 305 14.46 -2.59 -15.30
CA GLN A 305 14.73 -3.80 -14.55
C GLN A 305 14.14 -5.01 -15.27
N GLU A 306 14.74 -6.18 -15.07
CA GLU A 306 14.13 -7.44 -15.46
C GLU A 306 13.09 -7.86 -14.40
N PRO A 307 11.79 -8.01 -14.78
CA PRO A 307 10.79 -8.57 -13.88
C PRO A 307 11.24 -9.93 -13.36
N LEU A 308 11.13 -10.18 -12.05
CA LEU A 308 11.61 -11.44 -11.45
C LEU A 308 11.00 -12.68 -12.12
N VAL A 309 9.75 -12.62 -12.58
CA VAL A 309 9.11 -13.73 -13.32
C VAL A 309 9.82 -14.11 -14.64
N LEU A 310 10.60 -13.20 -15.22
CA LEU A 310 11.47 -13.47 -16.38
C LEU A 310 12.89 -13.87 -15.99
N SER A 311 13.29 -13.61 -14.76
CA SER A 311 14.63 -13.93 -14.27
C SER A 311 14.85 -15.42 -14.16
N ARG A 312 16.00 -15.89 -14.68
CA ARG A 312 16.41 -17.30 -14.56
C ARG A 312 16.66 -17.74 -13.12
N HIS A 313 16.92 -16.78 -12.23
CA HIS A 313 17.17 -17.05 -10.81
C HIS A 313 15.88 -17.24 -10.00
N TYR A 314 14.73 -16.83 -10.53
CA TYR A 314 13.43 -16.98 -9.88
C TYR A 314 12.76 -18.30 -10.29
N ASP A 315 13.34 -19.42 -9.86
CA ASP A 315 12.87 -20.75 -10.26
C ASP A 315 11.62 -21.23 -9.50
N ALA A 316 11.25 -20.58 -8.39
CA ALA A 316 10.07 -20.91 -7.59
C ALA A 316 8.77 -20.24 -8.06
N GLY A 317 8.85 -19.27 -8.99
CA GLY A 317 7.69 -18.60 -9.58
C GLY A 317 6.81 -19.53 -10.41
N MET A 318 5.52 -19.21 -10.53
CA MET A 318 4.57 -20.07 -11.27
C MET A 318 4.91 -20.25 -12.74
N LEU A 319 5.50 -19.25 -13.40
CA LEU A 319 5.97 -19.39 -14.78
C LEU A 319 7.11 -20.42 -14.86
N SER A 320 8.10 -20.34 -13.97
CA SER A 320 9.22 -21.28 -13.90
C SER A 320 8.76 -22.70 -13.55
N VAL A 321 7.78 -22.85 -12.65
CA VAL A 321 7.15 -24.13 -12.33
C VAL A 321 6.43 -24.71 -13.56
N LEU A 322 5.65 -23.88 -14.26
CA LEU A 322 4.97 -24.28 -15.49
C LEU A 322 5.97 -24.73 -16.57
N ARG A 323 7.06 -23.99 -16.78
CA ARG A 323 8.13 -24.35 -17.73
C ARG A 323 8.86 -25.64 -17.39
N ARG A 324 8.96 -25.99 -16.10
CA ARG A 324 9.52 -27.28 -15.65
C ARG A 324 8.59 -28.44 -15.97
N GLY A 325 7.27 -28.23 -15.80
CA GLY A 325 6.25 -29.26 -16.04
C GLY A 325 5.81 -29.40 -17.50
N TYR A 326 6.00 -28.36 -18.31
CA TYR A 326 5.55 -28.30 -19.70
C TYR A 326 6.57 -27.62 -20.60
N ASP A 327 7.03 -28.32 -21.64
CA ASP A 327 8.01 -27.79 -22.58
C ASP A 327 7.32 -26.88 -23.61
N PHE A 328 7.66 -25.59 -23.60
CA PHE A 328 7.16 -24.62 -24.56
C PHE A 328 7.95 -24.59 -25.87
N LEU A 329 9.21 -25.00 -25.85
CA LEU A 329 10.14 -24.80 -26.95
C LEU A 329 9.99 -25.86 -28.03
N SER A 330 9.74 -27.11 -27.65
CA SER A 330 9.52 -28.21 -28.60
C SER A 330 8.14 -28.13 -29.25
N ALA A 331 8.03 -28.44 -30.54
CA ALA A 331 6.72 -28.58 -31.19
C ALA A 331 6.02 -29.86 -30.71
N GLU A 332 4.70 -29.81 -30.58
CA GLU A 332 3.87 -30.97 -30.23
C GLU A 332 2.68 -31.05 -31.18
N ALA A 333 2.47 -32.23 -31.79
CA ALA A 333 1.33 -32.50 -32.65
C ALA A 333 0.78 -33.89 -32.34
N ILE A 334 -0.52 -33.98 -32.10
CA ILE A 334 -1.21 -35.26 -31.89
C ILE A 334 -2.23 -35.45 -33.00
N MET A 335 -2.05 -36.54 -33.74
CA MET A 335 -2.94 -37.00 -34.79
C MET A 335 -3.72 -38.22 -34.29
N HIS A 336 -5.03 -38.26 -34.53
CA HIS A 336 -5.85 -39.45 -34.29
C HIS A 336 -6.82 -39.67 -35.44
N LYS A 337 -6.78 -40.84 -36.09
CA LYS A 337 -7.62 -41.17 -37.25
C LYS A 337 -7.57 -40.10 -38.36
N ASN A 338 -6.38 -39.56 -38.63
CA ASN A 338 -6.11 -38.47 -39.57
C ASN A 338 -6.67 -37.08 -39.18
N ASP A 339 -7.29 -36.94 -38.00
CA ASP A 339 -7.66 -35.65 -37.44
C ASP A 339 -6.56 -35.09 -36.54
N LEU A 340 -6.26 -33.80 -36.67
CA LEU A 340 -5.37 -33.07 -35.77
C LEU A 340 -6.12 -32.78 -34.46
N VAL A 341 -5.75 -33.52 -33.40
CA VAL A 341 -6.36 -33.41 -32.07
C VAL A 341 -5.79 -32.24 -31.29
N TYR A 342 -4.47 -32.04 -31.39
CA TYR A 342 -3.75 -30.99 -30.69
C TYR A 342 -2.55 -30.57 -31.51
N PHE A 343 -2.31 -29.26 -31.58
CA PHE A 343 -1.11 -28.70 -32.19
C PHE A 343 -0.61 -27.54 -31.37
N LYS A 344 0.67 -27.61 -31.02
CA LYS A 344 1.42 -26.53 -30.41
C LYS A 344 2.69 -26.33 -31.24
N PRO A 345 2.87 -25.17 -31.89
CA PRO A 345 4.11 -24.86 -32.56
C PRO A 345 5.26 -24.77 -31.55
N GLY A 346 6.44 -25.21 -31.95
CA GLY A 346 7.66 -24.95 -31.19
C GLY A 346 8.03 -23.47 -31.28
N THR A 347 8.75 -22.97 -30.27
CA THR A 347 9.22 -21.57 -30.22
C THR A 347 10.66 -21.54 -29.72
N ASP A 348 11.45 -20.57 -30.16
CA ASP A 348 12.72 -20.26 -29.52
C ASP A 348 12.52 -19.47 -28.22
N GLU A 349 13.60 -19.36 -27.42
CA GLU A 349 13.56 -18.66 -26.13
C GLU A 349 13.26 -17.15 -26.29
N ALA A 350 13.72 -16.53 -27.37
CA ALA A 350 13.54 -15.09 -27.58
C ALA A 350 12.07 -14.75 -27.89
N THR A 351 11.43 -15.58 -28.71
CA THR A 351 10.02 -15.49 -29.08
C THR A 351 9.13 -15.82 -27.89
N PHE A 352 9.51 -16.83 -27.08
CA PHE A 352 8.84 -17.12 -25.82
C PHE A 352 8.92 -15.93 -24.84
N ARG A 353 10.11 -15.34 -24.64
CA ARG A 353 10.29 -14.14 -23.80
C ARG A 353 9.44 -12.96 -24.27
N LYS A 354 9.32 -12.75 -25.59
CA LYS A 354 8.42 -11.72 -26.16
C LYS A 354 6.95 -12.00 -25.86
N SER A 355 6.49 -13.25 -25.99
CA SER A 355 5.13 -13.65 -25.60
C SER A 355 4.86 -13.41 -24.10
N VAL A 356 5.83 -13.75 -23.25
CA VAL A 356 5.73 -13.48 -21.81
C VAL A 356 5.68 -11.98 -21.53
N ALA A 357 6.53 -11.18 -22.18
CA ALA A 357 6.53 -9.71 -22.03
C ALA A 357 5.18 -9.08 -22.45
N LYS A 358 4.58 -9.56 -23.55
CA LYS A 358 3.24 -9.15 -23.97
C LYS A 358 2.20 -9.42 -22.87
N THR A 359 2.22 -10.63 -22.30
CA THR A 359 1.30 -11.01 -21.21
C THR A 359 1.57 -10.22 -19.92
N LEU A 360 2.84 -9.90 -19.63
CA LEU A 360 3.21 -9.07 -18.48
C LEU A 360 2.63 -7.67 -18.56
N GLY A 361 2.55 -7.06 -19.75
CA GLY A 361 1.90 -5.77 -19.92
C GLY A 361 0.45 -5.75 -19.41
N ALA A 362 -0.32 -6.81 -19.68
CA ALA A 362 -1.68 -6.93 -19.17
C ALA A 362 -1.73 -7.16 -17.65
N ILE A 363 -0.80 -7.96 -17.11
CA ILE A 363 -0.71 -8.24 -15.66
C ILE A 363 -0.26 -7.00 -14.89
N GLU A 364 0.64 -6.20 -15.44
CA GLU A 364 1.09 -4.94 -14.86
C GLU A 364 -0.09 -3.98 -14.71
N VAL A 365 -0.93 -3.82 -15.74
CA VAL A 365 -2.15 -3.00 -15.67
C VAL A 365 -3.08 -3.48 -14.54
N LEU A 366 -3.32 -4.79 -14.43
CA LEU A 366 -4.17 -5.35 -13.38
C LEU A 366 -3.57 -5.16 -11.98
N SER A 367 -2.25 -5.29 -11.84
CA SER A 367 -1.55 -5.05 -10.58
C SER A 367 -1.66 -3.59 -10.14
N GLN A 368 -1.57 -2.65 -11.09
CA GLN A 368 -1.75 -1.22 -10.83
C GLN A 368 -3.19 -0.90 -10.44
N ASP A 369 -4.17 -1.45 -11.15
CA ASP A 369 -5.58 -1.27 -10.82
C ASP A 369 -5.91 -1.88 -9.44
N LEU A 370 -5.26 -2.99 -9.07
CA LEU A 370 -5.40 -3.59 -7.73
C LEU A 370 -4.89 -2.65 -6.66
N ILE A 371 -3.67 -2.13 -6.82
CA ILE A 371 -3.10 -1.17 -5.89
C ILE A 371 -4.01 0.06 -5.77
N LEU A 372 -4.48 0.62 -6.88
CA LEU A 372 -5.40 1.77 -6.89
C LEU A 372 -6.74 1.47 -6.20
N ALA A 373 -7.31 0.29 -6.43
CA ALA A 373 -8.55 -0.14 -5.79
C ALA A 373 -8.36 -0.33 -4.28
N LEU A 374 -7.24 -0.94 -3.85
CA LEU A 374 -6.90 -1.09 -2.43
C LEU A 374 -6.67 0.28 -1.78
N GLU A 375 -5.96 1.18 -2.45
CA GLU A 375 -5.77 2.57 -2.00
C GLU A 375 -7.11 3.30 -1.84
N ALA A 376 -8.05 3.11 -2.78
CA ALA A 376 -9.39 3.65 -2.70
C ALA A 376 -10.21 3.05 -1.55
N ASN A 377 -10.03 1.76 -1.31
CA ASN A 377 -10.95 0.99 -0.49
C ASN A 377 -10.56 0.91 0.98
N HIS A 378 -9.27 0.75 1.28
CA HIS A 378 -8.75 0.47 2.63
C HIS A 378 -8.61 1.71 3.50
N CYS A 379 -9.29 2.81 3.14
CA CYS A 379 -9.19 4.10 3.83
C CYS A 379 -7.72 4.45 4.10
N THR A 380 -6.83 4.29 3.11
CA THR A 380 -5.38 4.43 3.26
C THR A 380 -4.98 5.78 3.84
N GLY A 381 -5.75 6.85 3.64
CA GLY A 381 -5.53 8.13 4.32
C GLY A 381 -5.68 8.04 5.86
N ILE A 382 -6.59 7.21 6.37
CA ILE A 382 -6.76 6.93 7.80
C ILE A 382 -5.73 5.89 8.28
N ALA A 383 -5.44 4.85 7.51
CA ALA A 383 -4.37 3.91 7.84
C ALA A 383 -2.99 4.62 7.88
N ALA A 384 -2.71 5.51 6.93
CA ALA A 384 -1.56 6.41 6.91
C ALA A 384 -1.58 7.38 8.09
N ALA A 385 -2.75 7.82 8.54
CA ALA A 385 -2.87 8.59 9.77
C ALA A 385 -2.52 7.76 11.03
N PHE A 386 -2.71 6.44 11.02
CA PHE A 386 -2.28 5.57 12.10
C PHE A 386 -0.88 4.98 11.90
N PHE A 387 -0.26 5.15 10.73
CA PHE A 387 1.12 4.74 10.42
C PHE A 387 2.16 5.23 11.45
N PRO A 388 2.04 6.45 12.02
CA PRO A 388 2.79 6.85 13.22
C PRO A 388 2.70 5.93 14.43
N PHE A 389 1.79 4.97 14.50
CA PHE A 389 1.71 4.03 15.61
C PHE A 389 2.44 2.70 15.30
N ASP A 390 2.99 2.52 14.09
CA ASP A 390 3.74 1.34 13.67
C ASP A 390 5.26 1.45 13.88
N THR A 391 5.83 0.49 14.61
CA THR A 391 7.25 0.51 15.05
C THR A 391 8.25 0.26 13.92
N GLU A 392 7.88 -0.48 12.87
CA GLU A 392 8.78 -0.75 11.73
C GLU A 392 9.02 0.51 10.91
N SER A 393 8.01 1.37 10.85
CA SER A 393 8.02 2.64 10.13
C SER A 393 8.85 3.73 10.82
N TRP A 394 8.94 3.72 12.16
CA TRP A 394 9.70 4.71 12.94
C TRP A 394 11.20 4.61 12.84
N MET A 395 11.71 3.45 12.43
CA MET A 395 13.14 3.25 12.25
C MET A 395 13.61 3.72 10.87
N ALA A 396 12.68 4.02 9.95
CA ALA A 396 12.97 4.30 8.54
C ALA A 396 12.83 5.78 8.12
N GLU A 397 12.04 6.63 8.81
CA GLU A 397 11.78 8.03 8.40
C GLU A 397 11.89 9.02 9.58
N CYS A 398 12.40 10.25 9.33
CA CYS A 398 12.85 11.21 10.38
C CYS A 398 11.95 12.43 10.66
N ASP A 399 10.80 12.61 9.99
CA ASP A 399 9.92 13.78 10.25
C ASP A 399 8.58 13.41 10.91
N ASP A 400 8.52 13.57 12.24
CA ASP A 400 7.34 13.29 13.06
C ASP A 400 6.12 14.19 12.71
N ALA A 401 6.33 15.41 12.18
CA ALA A 401 5.25 16.34 11.87
C ALA A 401 4.54 15.97 10.56
N ALA A 402 5.31 15.58 9.53
CA ALA A 402 4.78 15.00 8.31
C ALA A 402 4.04 13.68 8.57
N LEU A 403 4.57 12.85 9.47
CA LEU A 403 4.00 11.54 9.84
C LEU A 403 2.61 11.67 10.48
N LEU A 404 2.42 12.60 11.41
CA LEU A 404 1.18 12.78 12.18
C LEU A 404 0.14 13.69 11.50
N GLY A 405 0.53 14.45 10.47
CA GLY A 405 -0.31 15.41 9.75
C GLY A 405 -1.68 14.85 9.31
N PRO A 406 -1.74 13.69 8.63
CA PRO A 406 -3.01 13.09 8.20
C PRO A 406 -3.98 12.79 9.36
N TYR A 407 -3.46 12.40 10.53
CA TYR A 407 -4.25 12.08 11.73
C TYR A 407 -4.87 13.31 12.37
N VAL A 408 -4.05 14.34 12.51
CA VAL A 408 -4.42 15.65 13.02
C VAL A 408 -5.53 16.24 12.16
N SER A 409 -5.35 16.23 10.84
CA SER A 409 -6.35 16.71 9.89
C SER A 409 -7.65 15.90 9.97
N ALA A 410 -7.58 14.57 9.98
CA ALA A 410 -8.77 13.70 10.02
C ALA A 410 -9.60 13.83 11.31
N LYS A 411 -8.97 14.19 12.44
CA LYS A 411 -9.62 14.21 13.76
C LYS A 411 -9.77 15.60 14.37
N LYS A 412 -9.36 16.66 13.67
CA LYS A 412 -9.40 18.05 14.15
C LYS A 412 -8.68 18.22 15.51
N LEU A 413 -7.56 17.53 15.69
CA LEU A 413 -6.74 17.68 16.90
C LEU A 413 -5.72 18.80 16.71
N HIS A 414 -5.20 19.36 17.81
CA HIS A 414 -4.09 20.31 17.74
C HIS A 414 -2.79 19.58 17.34
N ALA A 415 -2.32 19.81 16.12
CA ALA A 415 -1.19 19.11 15.51
C ALA A 415 0.06 19.13 16.38
N GLU A 416 0.39 20.33 16.83
CA GLU A 416 1.59 20.63 17.61
C GLU A 416 1.58 19.89 18.95
N ILE A 417 0.41 19.83 19.61
CA ILE A 417 0.24 19.14 20.90
C ILE A 417 0.37 17.63 20.74
N LEU A 418 -0.24 17.04 19.71
CA LEU A 418 -0.12 15.60 19.47
C LEU A 418 1.32 15.21 19.12
N VAL A 419 2.01 15.97 18.27
CA VAL A 419 3.42 15.74 17.92
C VAL A 419 4.31 15.82 19.16
N GLN A 420 4.11 16.82 20.02
CA GLN A 420 4.85 16.95 21.28
C GLN A 420 4.59 15.77 22.23
N GLN A 421 3.32 15.42 22.46
CA GLN A 421 2.97 14.30 23.34
C GLN A 421 3.48 12.95 22.79
N TYR A 422 3.43 12.77 21.48
CA TYR A 422 3.97 11.61 20.79
C TYR A 422 5.49 11.49 20.98
N LYS A 423 6.24 12.59 20.81
CA LYS A 423 7.69 12.63 21.07
C LYS A 423 8.06 12.28 22.51
N ILE A 424 7.24 12.70 23.49
CA ILE A 424 7.43 12.37 24.90
C ILE A 424 7.21 10.88 25.17
N ALA A 425 6.20 10.27 24.55
CA ALA A 425 5.85 8.86 24.76
C ALA A 425 6.77 7.86 24.02
N ARG A 426 7.36 8.28 22.88
CA ARG A 426 8.15 7.42 21.98
C ARG A 426 9.31 6.68 22.68
N PRO A 427 10.11 7.30 23.57
CA PRO A 427 11.16 6.59 24.31
C PRO A 427 10.63 5.42 25.16
N THR A 428 9.51 5.61 25.87
CA THR A 428 8.87 4.57 26.68
C THR A 428 8.46 3.37 25.82
N MET A 429 7.87 3.64 24.66
CA MET A 429 7.47 2.62 23.69
C MET A 429 8.69 1.83 23.16
N ALA A 430 9.79 2.52 22.86
CA ALA A 430 11.03 1.88 22.40
C ALA A 430 11.65 0.97 23.47
N VAL A 431 11.58 1.36 24.76
CA VAL A 431 12.04 0.51 25.88
C VAL A 431 11.20 -0.76 25.99
N LEU A 432 9.86 -0.66 25.92
CA LEU A 432 8.97 -1.83 25.97
C LEU A 432 9.24 -2.81 24.83
N ARG A 433 9.56 -2.30 23.63
CA ARG A 433 9.96 -3.13 22.48
C ARG A 433 11.26 -3.88 22.75
N ARG A 434 12.29 -3.21 23.29
CA ARG A 434 13.56 -3.85 23.69
C ARG A 434 13.37 -4.89 24.80
N GLN A 435 12.37 -4.71 25.65
CA GLN A 435 11.99 -5.66 26.69
C GLN A 435 11.13 -6.83 26.18
N GLY A 436 10.90 -6.93 24.87
CA GLY A 436 10.21 -8.07 24.26
C GLY A 436 8.69 -7.93 24.13
N VAL A 437 8.11 -6.74 24.35
CA VAL A 437 6.69 -6.50 24.07
C VAL A 437 6.48 -6.37 22.56
N LEU A 438 6.25 -7.50 21.89
CA LEU A 438 6.17 -7.58 20.42
C LEU A 438 4.85 -7.06 19.84
N ASP A 439 3.78 -7.06 20.63
CA ASP A 439 2.48 -6.56 20.22
C ASP A 439 2.44 -5.02 20.33
N ILE A 440 2.25 -4.37 19.18
CA ILE A 440 2.19 -2.90 19.05
C ILE A 440 1.02 -2.33 19.84
N ALA A 441 -0.15 -3.00 19.84
CA ALA A 441 -1.31 -2.57 20.59
C ALA A 441 -1.06 -2.62 22.10
N LYS A 442 -0.47 -3.73 22.57
CA LYS A 442 -0.07 -3.89 23.99
C LYS A 442 0.97 -2.86 24.41
N ALA A 443 2.00 -2.64 23.59
CA ALA A 443 3.06 -1.69 23.88
C ALA A 443 2.54 -0.24 23.92
N TRP A 444 1.64 0.16 23.00
CA TRP A 444 0.99 1.47 23.06
C TRP A 444 0.05 1.61 24.26
N GLY A 445 -0.73 0.58 24.58
CA GLY A 445 -1.58 0.55 25.76
C GLY A 445 -0.78 0.77 27.05
N GLN A 446 0.33 0.04 27.21
CA GLN A 446 1.24 0.20 28.36
C GLN A 446 1.93 1.57 28.38
N THR A 447 2.35 2.08 27.21
CA THR A 447 2.98 3.40 27.10
C THR A 447 2.03 4.49 27.58
N VAL A 448 0.79 4.53 27.10
CA VAL A 448 -0.15 5.56 27.53
C VAL A 448 -0.63 5.30 28.96
N LYS A 449 -0.74 4.05 29.41
CA LYS A 449 -1.01 3.71 30.82
C LYS A 449 0.08 4.24 31.76
N HIS A 450 1.34 4.24 31.33
CA HIS A 450 2.46 4.82 32.10
C HIS A 450 2.32 6.34 32.22
N TRP A 451 2.02 7.02 31.12
CA TRP A 451 1.87 8.48 31.10
C TRP A 451 0.51 9.00 31.60
N GLN A 452 -0.48 8.11 31.76
CA GLN A 452 -1.81 8.39 32.30
C GLN A 452 -2.46 9.65 31.69
N SER A 453 -2.95 10.56 32.53
CA SER A 453 -3.63 11.81 32.15
C SER A 453 -2.70 12.89 31.61
N GLN A 454 -1.38 12.70 31.63
CA GLN A 454 -0.39 13.71 31.23
C GLN A 454 -0.36 13.92 29.71
N LEU A 455 -0.77 12.91 28.93
CA LEU A 455 -0.77 12.97 27.45
C LEU A 455 -2.20 12.77 26.90
N PRO A 456 -3.17 13.66 27.20
CA PRO A 456 -4.59 13.43 26.94
C PRO A 456 -4.94 13.31 25.45
N VAL A 457 -4.23 14.01 24.57
CA VAL A 457 -4.47 14.02 23.12
C VAL A 457 -3.92 12.75 22.48
N LEU A 458 -2.69 12.36 22.85
CA LEU A 458 -2.11 11.07 22.45
C LEU A 458 -2.95 9.91 22.98
N ALA A 459 -3.39 10.02 24.23
CA ALA A 459 -4.26 9.04 24.86
C ALA A 459 -5.56 8.85 24.07
N GLN A 460 -6.21 9.92 23.66
CA GLN A 460 -7.40 9.82 22.80
C GLN A 460 -7.08 9.15 21.46
N ALA A 461 -5.91 9.46 20.89
CA ALA A 461 -5.49 8.91 19.62
C ALA A 461 -5.24 7.40 19.68
N VAL A 462 -4.48 6.97 20.68
CA VAL A 462 -4.18 5.55 20.96
C VAL A 462 -5.44 4.77 21.29
N SER A 463 -6.39 5.35 22.05
CA SER A 463 -7.68 4.69 22.32
C SER A 463 -8.45 4.37 21.04
N LEU A 464 -8.48 5.29 20.07
CA LEU A 464 -9.12 5.07 18.77
C LEU A 464 -8.37 4.05 17.91
N PHE A 465 -7.04 4.04 17.99
CA PHE A 465 -6.21 3.03 17.36
C PHE A 465 -6.51 1.63 17.91
N LEU A 466 -6.45 1.46 19.23
CA LEU A 466 -6.64 0.18 19.93
C LEU A 466 -8.05 -0.39 19.76
N VAL A 467 -9.07 0.46 19.66
CA VAL A 467 -10.46 0.02 19.55
C VAL A 467 -10.83 -0.43 18.13
N SER A 468 -10.07 -0.06 17.10
CA SER A 468 -10.45 -0.30 15.70
C SER A 468 -10.40 -1.78 15.30
N PHE A 469 -11.29 -2.17 14.36
CA PHE A 469 -11.25 -3.45 13.66
C PHE A 469 -10.72 -3.22 12.25
N GLU A 470 -9.81 -4.09 11.79
CA GLU A 470 -9.33 -4.11 10.40
C GLU A 470 -10.04 -5.11 9.51
N SER A 471 -10.57 -6.17 10.12
CA SER A 471 -11.21 -7.29 9.43
C SER A 471 -12.34 -7.81 10.30
N THR A 472 -13.41 -8.27 9.66
CA THR A 472 -14.46 -9.06 10.30
C THR A 472 -14.10 -10.55 10.36
N GLY A 473 -12.90 -10.95 9.89
CA GLY A 473 -12.45 -12.34 9.90
C GLY A 473 -12.45 -13.00 11.30
N GLU A 474 -12.28 -12.23 12.38
CA GLU A 474 -12.47 -12.74 13.74
C GLU A 474 -13.93 -13.13 14.03
N ILE A 475 -14.89 -12.40 13.47
CA ILE A 475 -16.34 -12.67 13.55
C ILE A 475 -16.69 -13.88 12.69
N GLU A 476 -16.10 -14.00 11.50
CA GLU A 476 -16.28 -15.18 10.64
C GLU A 476 -15.77 -16.47 11.29
N GLN A 477 -14.64 -16.40 12.00
CA GLN A 477 -14.10 -17.52 12.78
C GLN A 477 -15.06 -17.90 13.91
N ASP A 478 -15.57 -16.92 14.65
CA ASP A 478 -16.57 -17.13 15.71
C ASP A 478 -17.86 -17.76 15.14
N LEU A 479 -18.38 -17.27 14.02
CA LEU A 479 -19.52 -17.85 13.30
C LEU A 479 -19.24 -19.27 12.81
N SER A 480 -18.03 -19.53 12.31
CA SER A 480 -17.61 -20.88 11.90
C SER A 480 -17.56 -21.84 13.09
N HIS A 481 -17.07 -21.37 14.24
CA HIS A 481 -17.08 -22.14 15.48
C HIS A 481 -18.51 -22.44 15.93
N LEU A 482 -19.40 -21.44 15.92
CA LEU A 482 -20.82 -21.62 16.26
C LEU A 482 -21.52 -22.63 15.35
N GLU A 483 -21.28 -22.59 14.04
CA GLU A 483 -21.82 -23.58 13.07
C GLU A 483 -21.26 -24.99 13.31
N MET A 484 -19.99 -25.10 13.73
CA MET A 484 -19.39 -26.39 14.11
C MET A 484 -20.00 -26.94 15.40
N TYR A 485 -20.20 -26.10 16.42
CA TYR A 485 -20.83 -26.50 17.68
C TYR A 485 -22.28 -26.94 17.49
N SER A 486 -23.04 -26.26 16.63
CA SER A 486 -24.45 -26.60 16.35
C SER A 486 -24.62 -27.84 15.47
N SER A 487 -23.62 -28.18 14.64
CA SER A 487 -23.68 -29.32 13.71
C SER A 487 -23.13 -30.64 14.24
N GLY A 488 -22.56 -30.66 15.45
CA GLY A 488 -22.05 -31.89 16.11
C GLY A 488 -20.86 -32.55 15.39
N ARG A 489 -20.25 -31.92 14.39
CA ARG A 489 -19.14 -32.49 13.60
C ARG A 489 -17.78 -32.22 14.27
N SER A 490 -17.08 -33.31 14.61
CA SER A 490 -15.67 -33.42 15.06
C SER A 490 -14.89 -32.10 15.31
N LEU A 491 -14.80 -31.75 16.60
CA LEU A 491 -14.06 -30.64 17.21
C LEU A 491 -12.52 -30.66 17.01
N MET A 492 -11.93 -31.69 16.36
CA MET A 492 -10.47 -31.88 16.32
C MET A 492 -9.69 -30.87 15.46
N ARG A 493 -10.33 -30.06 14.59
CA ARG A 493 -9.59 -29.16 13.67
C ARG A 493 -9.37 -27.74 14.18
N CYS A 494 -10.13 -27.27 15.19
CA CYS A 494 -10.03 -25.90 15.71
C CYS A 494 -9.69 -25.77 17.20
N ARG A 495 -9.56 -26.85 17.98
CA ARG A 495 -9.13 -26.78 19.40
C ARG A 495 -7.65 -27.14 19.61
N LEU A 496 -6.76 -26.48 18.86
CA LEU A 496 -5.35 -26.34 19.26
C LEU A 496 -5.05 -24.95 19.85
N ASP A 497 -6.08 -24.12 20.05
CA ASP A 497 -5.98 -22.90 20.84
C ASP A 497 -6.28 -23.26 22.30
N GLY A 498 -5.33 -23.94 22.95
CA GLY A 498 -5.29 -23.97 24.40
C GLY A 498 -4.90 -22.60 24.94
N LEU A 499 -5.09 -22.39 26.25
CA LEU A 499 -4.47 -21.26 26.96
C LEU A 499 -2.99 -21.19 26.54
N PRO A 500 -2.43 -20.01 26.25
CA PRO A 500 -1.01 -19.90 25.93
C PRO A 500 -0.19 -20.52 27.07
N PRO A 501 1.00 -21.09 26.81
CA PRO A 501 1.71 -21.94 27.79
C PRO A 501 1.89 -21.34 29.20
N HIS A 502 1.94 -20.01 29.30
CA HIS A 502 2.08 -19.26 30.55
C HIS A 502 0.76 -19.04 31.32
N GLU A 503 -0.39 -19.24 30.67
CA GLU A 503 -1.72 -19.24 31.29
C GLU A 503 -2.21 -20.67 31.58
N PHE A 504 -1.60 -21.67 30.92
CA PHE A 504 -1.88 -23.09 31.17
C PHE A 504 -1.33 -23.55 32.53
N VAL A 505 -0.22 -22.95 32.96
CA VAL A 505 0.50 -23.29 34.18
C VAL A 505 0.74 -22.03 35.01
N VAL A 506 0.20 -22.00 36.21
CA VAL A 506 0.45 -20.96 37.22
C VAL A 506 1.55 -21.41 38.16
N THR A 507 2.46 -20.49 38.45
CA THR A 507 3.48 -20.69 39.48
C THR A 507 2.86 -20.41 40.85
N VAL A 508 2.79 -21.43 41.69
CA VAL A 508 2.33 -21.33 43.07
C VAL A 508 3.56 -21.30 43.97
N GLN A 509 3.75 -20.20 44.69
CA GLN A 509 4.84 -20.07 45.66
C GLN A 509 4.21 -20.07 47.06
N GLU A 510 4.12 -21.26 47.67
CA GLU A 510 3.47 -21.44 48.97
C GLU A 510 4.22 -20.75 50.14
N SER A 511 5.53 -20.51 50.00
CA SER A 511 6.32 -19.70 50.94
C SER A 511 7.64 -19.21 50.30
N ARG A 512 8.29 -18.22 50.90
CA ARG A 512 9.60 -17.70 50.44
C ARG A 512 10.74 -18.72 50.47
N GLU A 513 10.62 -19.78 51.27
CA GLU A 513 11.67 -20.79 51.48
C GLU A 513 11.48 -22.04 50.62
N ARG A 514 10.32 -22.20 49.94
CA ARG A 514 10.05 -23.33 49.05
C ARG A 514 10.20 -22.95 47.58
N PRO A 515 10.79 -23.84 46.75
CA PRO A 515 10.84 -23.65 45.31
C PRO A 515 9.43 -23.56 44.74
N ALA A 516 9.23 -22.65 43.79
CA ALA A 516 7.92 -22.44 43.20
C ALA A 516 7.44 -23.71 42.49
N THR A 517 6.23 -24.15 42.81
CA THR A 517 5.59 -25.31 42.19
C THR A 517 4.74 -24.86 41.01
N TYR A 518 4.72 -25.66 39.96
CA TYR A 518 3.94 -25.39 38.76
C TYR A 518 2.61 -26.14 38.86
N ALA A 519 1.50 -25.42 38.93
CA ALA A 519 0.15 -25.98 38.96
C ALA A 519 -0.61 -25.60 37.70
N LEU A 520 -1.59 -26.41 37.29
CA LEU A 520 -2.53 -26.02 36.24
C LEU A 520 -3.36 -24.83 36.71
N SER A 521 -3.62 -23.87 35.83
CA SER A 521 -4.59 -22.81 36.16
C SER A 521 -5.99 -23.39 36.33
N ALA A 522 -6.85 -22.70 37.08
CA ALA A 522 -8.23 -23.13 37.29
C ALA A 522 -8.97 -23.32 35.96
N ASP A 523 -8.74 -22.42 35.00
CA ASP A 523 -9.31 -22.50 33.65
C ASP A 523 -8.77 -23.69 32.85
N ALA A 524 -7.48 -24.01 32.98
CA ALA A 524 -6.89 -25.21 32.35
C ALA A 524 -7.47 -26.49 32.96
N ALA A 525 -7.65 -26.53 34.28
CA ALA A 525 -8.24 -27.66 34.98
C ALA A 525 -9.73 -27.85 34.63
N GLU A 526 -10.51 -26.76 34.57
CA GLU A 526 -11.92 -26.78 34.16
C GLU A 526 -12.06 -27.23 32.70
N THR A 527 -11.20 -26.72 31.80
CA THR A 527 -11.17 -27.13 30.39
C THR A 527 -10.81 -28.60 30.24
N GLN A 528 -9.85 -29.09 31.03
CA GLN A 528 -9.45 -30.50 31.06
C GLN A 528 -10.59 -31.37 31.58
N GLN A 529 -11.28 -30.94 32.63
CA GLN A 529 -12.44 -31.66 33.19
C GLN A 529 -13.59 -31.73 32.17
N LEU A 530 -13.92 -30.61 31.51
CA LEU A 530 -14.87 -30.56 30.40
C LEU A 530 -14.50 -31.50 29.25
N PHE A 531 -13.20 -31.63 28.97
CA PHE A 531 -12.70 -32.56 27.94
C PHE A 531 -12.83 -34.03 28.37
N VAL A 532 -12.58 -34.32 29.65
CA VAL A 532 -12.80 -35.64 30.25
C VAL A 532 -14.29 -35.98 30.30
N ASP A 533 -15.15 -35.02 30.60
CA ASP A 533 -16.60 -35.23 30.66
C ASP A 533 -17.19 -35.43 29.24
N MET A 534 -16.69 -34.69 28.24
CA MET A 534 -17.16 -34.80 26.85
C MET A 534 -16.56 -35.97 26.06
N PHE A 535 -15.30 -36.35 26.32
CA PHE A 535 -14.54 -37.33 25.51
C PHE A 535 -13.93 -38.46 26.33
N GLY A 536 -13.83 -38.32 27.65
CA GLY A 536 -13.21 -39.26 28.57
C GLY A 536 -14.12 -40.39 29.04
N GLY A 537 -15.17 -40.72 28.26
CA GLY A 537 -15.89 -41.99 28.26
C GLY A 537 -16.29 -42.54 29.63
N GLY A 538 -17.58 -42.41 29.96
CA GLY A 538 -18.23 -43.26 30.96
C GLY A 538 -17.82 -44.74 30.81
N ARG A 539 -17.76 -45.43 31.95
CA ARG A 539 -17.24 -46.81 32.08
C ARG A 539 -17.83 -47.75 31.01
N GLY A 540 -17.10 -47.92 29.92
CA GLY A 540 -17.41 -48.89 28.86
C GLY A 540 -17.80 -48.26 27.52
N ASN A 541 -16.83 -47.72 26.76
CA ASN A 541 -16.67 -48.05 25.33
C ASN A 541 -15.45 -47.38 24.62
N VAL A 542 -14.63 -48.23 24.00
CA VAL A 542 -14.03 -48.21 22.64
C VAL A 542 -13.08 -47.09 22.16
N CYS A 543 -12.88 -45.94 22.81
CA CYS A 543 -11.96 -44.91 22.25
C CYS A 543 -10.48 -45.00 22.71
N LYS A 544 -9.92 -46.18 22.99
CA LYS A 544 -8.50 -46.31 23.42
C LYS A 544 -7.45 -46.29 22.29
N ASN A 545 -7.83 -46.46 21.01
CA ASN A 545 -6.86 -46.59 19.90
C ASN A 545 -7.00 -45.54 18.77
N GLY A 546 -7.73 -44.45 18.99
CA GLY A 546 -8.19 -43.59 17.89
C GLY A 546 -7.59 -42.19 17.76
N LEU A 547 -6.58 -41.79 18.56
CA LEU A 547 -5.92 -40.50 18.34
C LEU A 547 -4.70 -40.68 17.42
N PRO A 548 -4.65 -40.03 16.24
CA PRO A 548 -3.52 -40.15 15.34
C PRO A 548 -2.28 -39.55 16.02
N ARG A 549 -1.37 -40.42 16.48
CA ARG A 549 -0.04 -40.00 16.93
C ARG A 549 0.69 -39.40 15.73
N ARG A 550 0.94 -38.08 15.76
CA ARG A 550 1.92 -37.45 14.88
C ARG A 550 3.30 -38.01 15.25
N THR A 551 3.76 -39.02 14.54
CA THR A 551 5.19 -39.34 14.47
C THR A 551 5.86 -38.23 13.67
N ILE A 552 6.45 -37.27 14.38
CA ILE A 552 7.40 -36.33 13.79
C ILE A 552 8.66 -37.16 13.49
N PRO A 553 9.10 -37.28 12.22
CA PRO A 553 10.36 -37.94 11.93
C PRO A 553 11.48 -37.17 12.64
N LYS A 554 12.23 -37.85 13.51
CA LYS A 554 13.31 -37.29 14.35
C LYS A 554 14.42 -36.56 13.58
N ALA A 555 14.42 -36.57 12.25
CA ALA A 555 15.38 -35.86 11.40
C ALA A 555 15.15 -34.34 11.29
N LEU A 556 14.02 -33.80 11.79
CA LEU A 556 13.69 -32.36 11.73
C LEU A 556 13.94 -31.59 13.05
N CYS A 557 14.53 -32.23 14.06
CA CYS A 557 14.74 -31.65 15.39
C CYS A 557 16.23 -31.63 15.81
N ALA A 558 17.15 -31.44 14.88
CA ALA A 558 18.48 -30.96 15.23
C ALA A 558 18.51 -29.44 15.04
N PRO A 559 18.91 -28.64 16.05
CA PRO A 559 19.15 -27.21 15.88
C PRO A 559 20.43 -27.05 15.06
N GLY A 560 20.29 -27.01 13.73
CA GLY A 560 21.35 -26.55 12.84
C GLY A 560 21.47 -25.04 12.94
N GLU A 561 22.71 -24.54 12.92
CA GLU A 561 23.07 -23.13 12.98
C GLU A 561 22.26 -22.26 11.99
N PRO A 562 22.01 -20.99 12.32
CA PRO A 562 21.26 -20.07 11.47
C PRO A 562 22.08 -19.76 10.21
N GLY A 563 21.91 -20.56 9.15
CA GLY A 563 22.61 -20.34 7.89
C GLY A 563 22.22 -21.25 6.73
N GLU A 564 21.85 -22.50 6.97
CA GLU A 564 21.63 -23.45 5.86
C GLU A 564 20.24 -24.08 5.91
N ALA A 565 19.33 -23.56 5.07
CA ALA A 565 18.11 -24.28 4.74
C ALA A 565 18.50 -25.61 4.07
N PRO A 566 17.87 -26.76 4.44
CA PRO A 566 18.21 -28.05 3.87
C PRO A 566 18.07 -27.99 2.35
N VAL A 567 19.16 -28.29 1.64
CA VAL A 567 19.23 -28.32 0.17
C VAL A 567 18.29 -29.42 -0.33
N LEU A 568 17.06 -29.02 -0.68
CA LEU A 568 16.09 -29.90 -1.34
C LEU A 568 16.56 -30.15 -2.77
N GLN A 569 16.63 -31.42 -3.16
CA GLN A 569 17.01 -31.80 -4.53
C GLN A 569 16.04 -31.15 -5.56
N PRO A 570 16.56 -30.56 -6.64
CA PRO A 570 15.75 -30.03 -7.74
C PRO A 570 14.73 -31.08 -8.23
N GLY A 571 13.46 -30.69 -8.35
CA GLY A 571 12.39 -31.59 -8.79
C GLY A 571 11.70 -32.41 -7.69
N LYS A 572 12.13 -32.32 -6.42
CA LYS A 572 11.49 -33.00 -5.26
C LYS A 572 10.83 -32.03 -4.28
N GLU A 573 10.44 -30.84 -4.76
CA GLU A 573 9.93 -29.76 -3.93
C GLU A 573 8.41 -29.92 -3.67
N SER A 574 8.02 -30.01 -2.40
CA SER A 574 6.61 -29.89 -1.98
C SER A 574 6.05 -28.47 -2.21
N ARG A 575 4.73 -28.29 -2.29
CA ARG A 575 4.08 -26.96 -2.32
C ARG A 575 4.53 -26.05 -1.17
N ALA A 576 4.76 -26.62 0.02
CA ALA A 576 5.25 -25.88 1.18
C ALA A 576 6.72 -25.45 1.03
N SER A 577 7.58 -26.28 0.43
CA SER A 577 8.97 -25.90 0.17
C SER A 577 9.09 -24.91 -0.99
N LEU A 578 8.29 -25.07 -2.05
CA LEU A 578 8.17 -24.08 -3.13
C LEU A 578 7.74 -22.72 -2.58
N LYS A 579 6.74 -22.71 -1.67
CA LYS A 579 6.31 -21.49 -0.98
C LYS A 579 7.45 -20.81 -0.22
N ARG A 580 8.21 -21.56 0.59
CA ARG A 580 9.36 -21.02 1.35
C ARG A 580 10.48 -20.53 0.43
N LYS A 581 10.80 -21.29 -0.62
CA LYS A 581 11.83 -20.93 -1.60
C LYS A 581 11.48 -19.65 -2.34
N ARG A 582 10.22 -19.51 -2.75
CA ARG A 582 9.68 -18.29 -3.35
C ARG A 582 9.82 -17.09 -2.41
N GLU A 583 9.34 -17.22 -1.17
CA GLU A 583 9.46 -16.16 -0.15
C GLU A 583 10.91 -15.71 0.05
N SER A 584 11.85 -16.66 0.06
CA SER A 584 13.29 -16.37 0.13
C SER A 584 13.83 -15.70 -1.14
N GLN A 585 13.45 -16.16 -2.34
CA GLN A 585 13.92 -15.58 -3.60
C GLN A 585 13.41 -14.17 -3.83
N VAL A 586 12.12 -13.91 -3.57
CA VAL A 586 11.55 -12.56 -3.68
C VAL A 586 12.23 -11.59 -2.71
N ALA A 587 12.65 -12.06 -1.53
CA ALA A 587 13.33 -11.22 -0.55
C ALA A 587 14.82 -10.97 -0.88
N LEU A 588 15.50 -11.93 -1.53
CA LEU A 588 16.96 -11.89 -1.75
C LEU A 588 17.36 -11.45 -3.15
N LEU A 589 16.54 -11.71 -4.17
CA LEU A 589 16.87 -11.38 -5.55
C LEU A 589 16.53 -9.92 -5.82
N SER A 590 17.53 -9.14 -6.24
CA SER A 590 17.29 -7.83 -6.82
C SER A 590 17.10 -7.97 -8.33
N PRO A 591 16.09 -7.29 -8.92
CA PRO A 591 15.94 -7.20 -10.37
C PRO A 591 17.22 -6.65 -11.02
N GLY A 592 17.83 -7.41 -11.94
CA GLY A 592 19.01 -6.98 -12.69
C GLY A 592 18.64 -6.29 -14.01
N GLU A 593 19.63 -5.69 -14.69
CA GLU A 593 19.47 -5.23 -16.08
C GLU A 593 19.89 -6.34 -17.05
N ALA A 594 19.01 -6.66 -18.00
CA ALA A 594 19.29 -7.57 -19.10
C ALA A 594 19.33 -6.81 -20.44
N PRO A 595 20.14 -7.25 -21.43
CA PRO A 595 20.39 -6.50 -22.65
C PRO A 595 19.15 -6.35 -23.55
N ASP A 596 18.14 -7.22 -23.42
CA ASP A 596 16.89 -7.18 -24.20
C ASP A 596 15.76 -6.38 -23.51
N MET A 597 16.01 -5.76 -22.36
CA MET A 597 14.94 -5.13 -21.54
C MET A 597 14.19 -4.01 -22.23
N ALA A 598 14.88 -3.12 -22.96
CA ALA A 598 14.20 -2.02 -23.65
C ALA A 598 13.20 -2.53 -24.71
N ALA A 599 13.57 -3.60 -25.43
CA ALA A 599 12.71 -4.20 -26.44
C ALA A 599 11.53 -4.95 -25.81
N LEU A 600 11.76 -5.73 -24.76
CA LEU A 600 10.67 -6.43 -24.05
C LEU A 600 9.73 -5.45 -23.35
N ALA A 601 10.26 -4.38 -22.76
CA ALA A 601 9.46 -3.31 -22.14
C ALA A 601 8.57 -2.60 -23.17
N ALA A 602 9.05 -2.38 -24.39
CA ALA A 602 8.24 -1.81 -25.46
C ALA A 602 7.09 -2.75 -25.87
N VAL A 603 7.36 -4.05 -25.98
CA VAL A 603 6.31 -5.07 -26.26
C VAL A 603 5.26 -5.08 -25.14
N ALA A 604 5.69 -5.06 -23.88
CA ALA A 604 4.80 -5.00 -22.73
C ALA A 604 3.97 -3.71 -22.70
N ALA A 605 4.57 -2.56 -22.99
CA ALA A 605 3.88 -1.26 -23.00
C ALA A 605 2.80 -1.17 -24.11
N ASN A 606 3.08 -1.74 -25.29
CA ASN A 606 2.09 -1.82 -26.36
C ASN A 606 0.92 -2.72 -25.95
N ALA A 607 1.20 -3.91 -25.43
CA ALA A 607 0.18 -4.84 -24.97
C ALA A 607 -0.65 -4.27 -23.79
N ALA A 608 0.00 -3.55 -22.87
CA ALA A 608 -0.66 -2.84 -21.78
C ALA A 608 -1.64 -1.78 -22.33
N SER A 609 -1.28 -1.09 -23.41
CA SER A 609 -2.16 -0.11 -24.07
C SER A 609 -3.37 -0.78 -24.70
N ASP A 610 -3.17 -1.92 -25.37
CA ASP A 610 -4.25 -2.71 -25.98
C ASP A 610 -5.20 -3.31 -24.93
N SER A 611 -4.68 -3.64 -23.74
CA SER A 611 -5.48 -4.20 -22.65
C SER A 611 -6.45 -3.21 -22.00
N LYS A 612 -6.31 -1.90 -22.25
CA LYS A 612 -7.15 -0.82 -21.69
C LYS A 612 -8.47 -0.65 -22.46
N GLY A 613 -9.21 -1.74 -22.63
CA GLY A 613 -10.51 -1.77 -23.29
C GLY A 613 -11.63 -1.01 -22.56
N GLU A 614 -12.85 -1.10 -23.08
CA GLU A 614 -14.04 -0.44 -22.50
C GLU A 614 -14.38 -0.95 -21.09
N GLU A 615 -14.31 -2.26 -20.86
CA GLU A 615 -14.55 -2.88 -19.55
C GLU A 615 -13.53 -2.41 -18.50
N HIS A 616 -12.23 -2.41 -18.85
CA HIS A 616 -11.18 -1.86 -18.00
C HIS A 616 -11.43 -0.36 -17.69
N ARG A 617 -11.80 0.45 -18.69
CA ARG A 617 -12.13 1.87 -18.46
C ARG A 617 -13.32 2.03 -17.51
N SER A 618 -14.33 1.17 -17.61
CA SER A 618 -15.49 1.17 -16.71
C SER A 618 -15.09 0.86 -15.26
N VAL A 619 -14.30 -0.20 -15.04
CA VAL A 619 -13.78 -0.56 -13.71
C VAL A 619 -12.93 0.59 -13.14
N ARG A 620 -12.04 1.17 -13.93
CA ARG A 620 -11.19 2.29 -13.51
C ARG A 620 -12.00 3.54 -13.15
N GLN A 621 -13.00 3.90 -13.95
CA GLN A 621 -13.93 4.98 -13.62
C GLN A 621 -14.71 4.69 -12.33
N ALA A 622 -15.10 3.45 -12.07
CA ALA A 622 -15.76 3.08 -10.82
C ALA A 622 -14.84 3.27 -9.60
N ILE A 623 -13.56 2.85 -9.71
CA ILE A 623 -12.54 3.08 -8.67
C ILE A 623 -12.38 4.58 -8.40
N GLU A 624 -12.20 5.38 -9.45
CA GLU A 624 -12.05 6.84 -9.35
C GLU A 624 -13.29 7.50 -8.74
N ARG A 625 -14.50 7.05 -9.10
CA ARG A 625 -15.76 7.53 -8.49
C ARG A 625 -15.81 7.21 -7.00
N ILE A 626 -15.43 6.00 -6.58
CA ILE A 626 -15.38 5.61 -5.16
C ILE A 626 -14.36 6.47 -4.41
N GLN A 627 -13.16 6.66 -4.96
CA GLN A 627 -12.15 7.56 -4.37
C GLN A 627 -12.71 8.96 -4.21
N ASN A 628 -13.28 9.54 -5.27
CA ASN A 628 -13.84 10.89 -5.26
C ASN A 628 -15.02 11.02 -4.30
N GLN A 629 -15.91 10.03 -4.19
CA GLN A 629 -17.01 10.04 -3.24
C GLN A 629 -16.53 9.96 -1.79
N LYS A 630 -15.58 9.08 -1.48
CA LYS A 630 -14.98 8.98 -0.15
C LYS A 630 -14.22 10.24 0.23
N ARG A 631 -13.47 10.81 -0.72
CA ARG A 631 -12.74 12.09 -0.58
C ARG A 631 -13.74 13.22 -0.32
N LYS A 632 -14.82 13.32 -1.10
CA LYS A 632 -15.90 14.31 -0.92
C LYS A 632 -16.61 14.16 0.43
N ARG A 633 -16.89 12.93 0.88
CA ARG A 633 -17.47 12.63 2.20
C ARG A 633 -16.50 12.98 3.35
N PHE A 634 -15.21 12.69 3.18
CA PHE A 634 -14.17 13.09 4.14
C PHE A 634 -14.09 14.61 4.28
N LEU A 635 -14.10 15.34 3.16
CA LEU A 635 -14.14 16.81 3.14
C LEU A 635 -15.45 17.39 3.69
N GLN A 636 -16.54 16.61 3.67
CA GLN A 636 -17.80 16.98 4.30
C GLN A 636 -17.77 16.82 5.83
N LEU A 637 -16.96 15.90 6.36
CA LEU A 637 -16.77 15.68 7.79
C LEU A 637 -15.79 16.70 8.42
N LEU A 638 -14.88 17.26 7.62
CA LEU A 638 -13.99 18.35 8.01
C LEU A 638 -14.73 19.70 7.97
N ASP A 639 -15.57 19.93 8.97
CA ASP A 639 -16.33 21.18 9.12
C ASP A 639 -15.44 22.43 8.97
N GLY A 640 -15.88 23.35 8.11
CA GLY A 640 -15.16 24.57 7.72
C GLY A 640 -15.21 24.82 6.21
N ALA A 641 -16.09 25.72 5.76
CA ALA A 641 -16.16 26.19 4.36
C ALA A 641 -14.79 26.67 3.82
N GLN A 642 -13.90 27.09 4.73
CA GLN A 642 -12.54 27.52 4.45
C GLN A 642 -11.59 26.36 4.08
N CYS A 643 -11.73 25.19 4.70
CA CYS A 643 -10.93 24.00 4.37
C CYS A 643 -11.34 23.41 3.03
N ARG A 644 -12.64 23.40 2.71
CA ARG A 644 -13.16 22.94 1.43
C ARG A 644 -12.63 23.80 0.27
N LYS A 645 -12.63 25.13 0.44
CA LYS A 645 -12.09 26.07 -0.54
C LYS A 645 -10.57 25.96 -0.73
N LYS A 646 -9.80 25.82 0.36
CA LYS A 646 -8.34 25.60 0.31
C LYS A 646 -7.97 24.27 -0.34
N TYR A 647 -8.77 23.24 -0.08
CA TYR A 647 -8.58 21.93 -0.67
C TYR A 647 -8.97 21.91 -2.16
N ASP A 648 -10.10 22.51 -2.56
CA ASP A 648 -10.49 22.61 -3.97
C ASP A 648 -9.42 23.40 -4.75
N GLN A 649 -8.83 24.43 -4.13
CA GLN A 649 -7.66 25.14 -4.68
C GLN A 649 -6.41 24.26 -4.76
N ALA A 650 -6.14 23.41 -3.76
CA ALA A 650 -5.00 22.50 -3.77
C ALA A 650 -5.16 21.38 -4.81
N VAL A 651 -6.36 20.81 -4.97
CA VAL A 651 -6.67 19.80 -6.00
C VAL A 651 -6.64 20.42 -7.39
N GLN A 652 -7.14 21.64 -7.55
CA GLN A 652 -7.05 22.35 -8.82
C GLN A 652 -5.58 22.67 -9.15
N LYS A 653 -4.77 23.08 -8.16
CA LYS A 653 -3.32 23.26 -8.33
C LYS A 653 -2.63 21.94 -8.68
N GLU A 654 -2.91 20.86 -7.98
CA GLU A 654 -2.33 19.53 -8.22
C GLU A 654 -2.71 19.01 -9.60
N ARG A 655 -3.97 19.18 -10.01
CA ARG A 655 -4.46 18.82 -11.35
C ARG A 655 -3.79 19.65 -12.43
N VAL A 656 -3.69 20.97 -12.26
CA VAL A 656 -2.97 21.85 -13.19
C VAL A 656 -1.49 21.49 -13.24
N LEU A 657 -0.86 21.17 -12.11
CA LEU A 657 0.53 20.71 -12.04
C LEU A 657 0.71 19.35 -12.74
N ARG A 658 -0.21 18.40 -12.57
CA ARG A 658 -0.21 17.12 -13.29
C ARG A 658 -0.45 17.29 -14.77
N GLU A 659 -1.41 18.12 -15.18
CA GLU A 659 -1.66 18.43 -16.59
C GLU A 659 -0.46 19.16 -17.22
N ASN A 660 0.21 20.04 -16.48
CA ASN A 660 1.44 20.71 -16.93
C ASN A 660 2.62 19.75 -16.98
N LEU A 661 2.74 18.82 -16.03
CA LEU A 661 3.75 17.78 -16.01
C LEU A 661 3.53 16.77 -17.14
N GLU A 662 2.28 16.34 -17.38
CA GLU A 662 1.91 15.48 -18.50
C GLU A 662 2.08 16.19 -19.84
N LYS A 663 1.79 17.49 -19.94
CA LYS A 663 2.12 18.29 -21.13
C LYS A 663 3.63 18.40 -21.32
N ALA A 664 4.40 18.64 -20.27
CA ALA A 664 5.86 18.68 -20.32
C ALA A 664 6.48 17.32 -20.69
N LEU A 665 5.91 16.22 -20.19
CA LEU A 665 6.35 14.86 -20.48
C LEU A 665 5.89 14.37 -21.87
N LYS A 666 4.69 14.75 -22.33
CA LYS A 666 4.21 14.48 -23.70
C LYS A 666 4.97 15.31 -24.74
N HIS A 667 5.30 16.57 -24.45
CA HIS A 667 6.15 17.38 -25.32
C HIS A 667 7.61 16.91 -25.37
N LYS A 668 8.07 16.09 -24.41
CA LYS A 668 9.38 15.41 -24.50
C LYS A 668 9.40 14.22 -25.48
N ALA A 669 8.26 13.74 -25.96
CA ALA A 669 8.19 12.54 -26.79
C ALA A 669 7.84 12.78 -28.27
N SER A 670 7.32 13.95 -28.67
CA SER A 670 6.86 14.15 -30.06
C SER A 670 7.41 15.34 -30.83
N ASP A 671 8.09 16.31 -30.20
CA ASP A 671 8.60 17.47 -30.95
C ASP A 671 10.11 17.58 -30.84
N VAL A 672 10.77 17.50 -32.00
CA VAL A 672 12.16 17.91 -32.19
C VAL A 672 12.26 19.38 -31.79
N TYR A 673 12.72 19.64 -30.56
CA TYR A 673 13.14 20.97 -30.15
C TYR A 673 14.23 21.45 -31.10
N VAL A 674 13.91 22.44 -31.93
CA VAL A 674 14.90 23.14 -32.77
C VAL A 674 15.68 24.07 -31.84
N ALA A 675 16.61 23.48 -31.08
CA ALA A 675 17.51 24.23 -30.21
C ALA A 675 18.35 25.19 -31.06
N THR A 676 18.16 26.49 -30.86
CA THR A 676 18.92 27.53 -31.58
C THR A 676 20.37 27.52 -31.11
N PRO A 677 21.37 27.60 -31.99
CA PRO A 677 22.77 27.76 -31.59
C PRO A 677 22.99 29.05 -30.81
N MET A 678 23.87 29.00 -29.80
CA MET A 678 24.32 30.17 -29.05
C MET A 678 25.80 30.44 -29.35
N HIS A 679 26.16 31.71 -29.50
CA HIS A 679 27.56 32.10 -29.61
C HIS A 679 28.23 32.01 -28.25
N VAL A 680 29.22 31.13 -28.14
CA VAL A 680 29.97 30.83 -26.90
C VAL A 680 30.49 32.08 -26.19
N GLN A 681 30.90 33.11 -26.94
CA GLN A 681 31.42 34.38 -26.40
C GLN A 681 30.35 35.22 -25.68
N GLU A 682 29.08 35.02 -26.01
CA GLU A 682 27.92 35.73 -25.43
C GLU A 682 27.29 34.98 -24.26
N VAL A 683 27.84 33.82 -23.87
CA VAL A 683 27.30 32.94 -22.84
C VAL A 683 28.21 32.95 -21.60
N LEU A 684 27.63 33.29 -20.46
CA LEU A 684 28.23 33.09 -19.14
C LEU A 684 27.53 31.93 -18.44
N VAL A 685 28.27 30.88 -18.11
CA VAL A 685 27.74 29.75 -17.35
C VAL A 685 28.07 29.93 -15.87
N VAL A 686 27.06 29.90 -15.01
CA VAL A 686 27.20 29.98 -13.55
C VAL A 686 26.93 28.61 -12.96
N CYS A 687 27.90 28.06 -12.22
CA CYS A 687 27.83 26.74 -11.61
C CYS A 687 28.01 26.84 -10.09
N ASN A 688 27.44 25.91 -9.32
CA ASN A 688 27.76 25.81 -7.88
C ASN A 688 29.23 25.44 -7.66
N ASP A 689 29.79 25.88 -6.52
CA ASP A 689 31.08 25.40 -6.04
C ASP A 689 31.08 23.86 -5.92
N GLY A 690 32.15 23.22 -6.40
CA GLY A 690 32.26 21.76 -6.51
C GLY A 690 31.68 21.12 -7.79
N THR A 691 31.11 21.90 -8.71
CA THR A 691 30.69 21.38 -10.03
C THR A 691 31.90 21.15 -10.95
N ASP A 692 31.99 19.99 -11.63
CA ASP A 692 33.02 19.77 -12.66
C ASP A 692 32.74 20.64 -13.90
N THR A 693 33.58 21.65 -14.12
CA THR A 693 33.46 22.62 -15.21
C THR A 693 34.31 22.26 -16.43
N SER A 694 35.08 21.17 -16.38
CA SER A 694 36.08 20.81 -17.39
C SER A 694 35.47 20.65 -18.79
N ALA A 695 34.23 20.15 -18.88
CA ALA A 695 33.53 20.01 -20.14
C ALA A 695 33.03 21.36 -20.70
N LEU A 696 32.58 22.26 -19.83
CA LEU A 696 32.11 23.60 -20.20
C LEU A 696 33.25 24.49 -20.70
N THR A 697 34.38 24.48 -19.99
CA THR A 697 35.58 25.25 -20.37
C THR A 697 36.18 24.74 -21.69
N ARG A 698 36.13 23.42 -21.94
CA ARG A 698 36.57 22.81 -23.22
C ARG A 698 35.77 23.32 -24.42
N TRP A 699 34.55 23.79 -24.23
CA TRP A 699 33.74 24.40 -25.28
C TRP A 699 33.99 25.89 -25.47
N GLY A 700 34.94 26.46 -24.74
CA GLY A 700 35.27 27.89 -24.77
C GLY A 700 34.30 28.76 -23.99
N LEU A 701 33.36 28.16 -23.22
CA LEU A 701 32.40 28.91 -22.42
C LEU A 701 33.09 29.62 -21.27
N ARG A 702 32.63 30.84 -20.97
CA ARG A 702 33.04 31.55 -19.76
C ARG A 702 32.29 30.95 -18.59
N VAL A 703 33.02 30.42 -17.61
CA VAL A 703 32.42 29.77 -16.44
C VAL A 703 32.73 30.57 -15.18
N LEU A 704 31.68 30.85 -14.39
CA LEU A 704 31.75 31.44 -13.06
C LEU A 704 31.35 30.37 -12.05
N LEU A 705 32.25 30.04 -11.12
CA LEU A 705 31.92 29.24 -9.95
C LEU A 705 31.28 30.15 -8.91
N TRP A 706 30.16 29.69 -8.34
CA TRP A 706 29.36 30.44 -7.41
C TRP A 706 29.64 29.98 -5.98
N THR A 707 30.37 30.81 -5.23
CA THR A 707 30.68 30.63 -3.81
C THR A 707 29.84 31.55 -2.92
N GLY A 708 29.13 32.52 -3.52
CA GLY A 708 28.40 33.58 -2.82
C GLY A 708 29.28 34.77 -2.42
N ALA A 709 30.44 34.93 -3.05
CA ALA A 709 31.37 36.04 -2.83
C ALA A 709 30.86 37.33 -3.52
N VAL A 710 31.18 38.50 -2.96
CA VAL A 710 30.65 39.80 -3.44
C VAL A 710 31.07 40.08 -4.88
N GLU A 711 32.28 39.66 -5.24
CA GLU A 711 32.88 39.81 -6.56
C GLU A 711 32.09 39.06 -7.65
N GLU A 712 31.47 37.93 -7.31
CA GLU A 712 30.66 37.12 -8.22
C GLU A 712 29.35 37.84 -8.58
N TYR A 713 28.74 38.50 -7.58
CA TYR A 713 27.55 39.33 -7.76
C TYR A 713 27.82 40.57 -8.62
N THR A 714 29.04 41.11 -8.61
CA THR A 714 29.45 42.21 -9.51
C THR A 714 29.86 41.71 -10.90
N THR A 715 30.36 40.48 -11.01
CA THR A 715 30.85 39.92 -12.27
C THR A 715 29.69 39.66 -13.22
N ILE A 716 28.62 38.99 -12.78
CA ILE A 716 27.51 38.60 -13.67
C ILE A 716 26.90 39.79 -14.44
N PRO A 717 26.64 40.94 -13.82
CA PRO A 717 26.04 42.07 -14.53
C PRO A 717 27.02 42.93 -15.33
N GLN A 718 28.34 42.83 -15.07
CA GLN A 718 29.40 43.54 -15.80
C GLN A 718 29.85 42.80 -17.05
N VAL A 719 29.64 41.48 -17.08
CA VAL A 719 29.87 40.66 -18.26
C VAL A 719 28.80 41.06 -19.29
N GLU A 720 29.22 41.59 -20.45
CA GLU A 720 28.36 41.81 -21.63
C GLU A 720 27.82 40.49 -22.24
N ALA A 721 27.65 39.45 -21.43
CA ALA A 721 26.99 38.23 -21.85
C ALA A 721 25.50 38.54 -22.01
N LYS A 722 25.03 38.42 -23.26
CA LYS A 722 23.60 38.49 -23.57
C LYS A 722 22.83 37.34 -22.91
N ASN A 723 23.51 36.24 -22.56
CA ASN A 723 22.91 35.05 -22.00
C ASN A 723 23.66 34.53 -20.76
N ILE A 724 22.97 34.53 -19.62
CA ILE A 724 23.41 33.84 -18.41
C ILE A 724 22.80 32.44 -18.43
N VAL A 725 23.59 31.40 -18.18
CA VAL A 725 23.15 30.00 -18.07
C VAL A 725 23.49 29.50 -16.66
N TRP A 726 22.48 29.21 -15.86
CA TRP A 726 22.63 28.58 -14.54
C TRP A 726 22.69 27.07 -14.74
N PHE A 727 23.90 26.53 -14.65
CA PHE A 727 24.15 25.11 -14.86
C PHE A 727 24.04 24.33 -13.56
N LEU A 728 23.24 23.26 -13.58
CA LEU A 728 22.90 22.45 -12.43
C LEU A 728 23.27 20.99 -12.74
N PRO A 729 24.14 20.37 -11.92
CA PRO A 729 24.79 19.11 -12.29
C PRO A 729 23.86 17.89 -12.27
N ASP A 730 22.69 18.00 -11.66
CA ASP A 730 21.72 16.93 -11.55
C ASP A 730 20.28 17.42 -11.75
N ILE A 731 19.41 16.49 -12.15
CA ILE A 731 18.02 16.77 -12.50
C ILE A 731 17.21 17.20 -11.26
N ALA A 732 17.54 16.71 -10.06
CA ALA A 732 16.80 17.06 -8.85
C ALA A 732 17.03 18.53 -8.48
N THR A 733 18.29 19.01 -8.57
CA THR A 733 18.65 20.41 -8.38
C THR A 733 18.11 21.29 -9.51
N GLU A 734 18.11 20.82 -10.76
CA GLU A 734 17.46 21.53 -11.88
C GLU A 734 15.96 21.72 -11.61
N CYS A 735 15.27 20.67 -11.15
CA CYS A 735 13.87 20.75 -10.76
C CYS A 735 13.64 21.65 -9.54
N SER A 736 14.54 21.68 -8.55
CA SER A 736 14.40 22.56 -7.38
C SER A 736 14.52 24.04 -7.79
N PHE A 737 15.47 24.36 -8.67
CA PHE A 737 15.62 25.71 -9.21
C PHE A 737 14.45 26.11 -10.11
N ALA A 738 13.85 25.18 -10.85
CA ALA A 738 12.69 25.46 -11.69
C ALA A 738 11.40 25.64 -10.88
N MET A 739 11.14 24.75 -9.92
CA MET A 739 9.83 24.59 -9.27
C MET A 739 9.73 25.13 -7.84
N MET A 740 10.85 25.36 -7.14
CA MET A 740 10.91 25.83 -5.74
C MET A 740 9.92 25.12 -4.80
N PRO A 741 10.09 23.81 -4.52
CA PRO A 741 9.22 23.09 -3.59
C PRO A 741 9.35 23.65 -2.17
N ASP A 742 8.25 23.61 -1.40
CA ASP A 742 8.13 24.17 -0.03
C ASP A 742 9.17 23.63 0.99
N SER A 743 9.94 22.60 0.63
CA SER A 743 10.91 21.90 1.47
C SER A 743 12.37 22.01 1.01
N CYS A 744 12.72 22.81 -0.01
CA CYS A 744 14.13 22.92 -0.41
C CYS A 744 14.93 23.88 0.49
N GLU A 745 16.19 23.55 0.76
CA GLU A 745 17.14 24.50 1.33
C GLU A 745 17.45 25.57 0.29
N ILE A 746 16.95 26.77 0.54
CA ILE A 746 17.16 27.92 -0.33
C ILE A 746 18.59 28.42 -0.17
N THR A 747 19.32 28.46 -1.29
CA THR A 747 20.69 28.99 -1.32
C THR A 747 20.75 30.40 -1.93
N PRO A 748 21.83 31.17 -1.67
CA PRO A 748 22.02 32.47 -2.31
C PRO A 748 22.03 32.43 -3.85
N MET A 749 22.38 31.28 -4.46
CA MET A 749 22.32 31.08 -5.92
C MET A 749 20.88 31.00 -6.44
N HIS A 750 19.96 30.41 -5.66
CA HIS A 750 18.53 30.42 -6.00
C HIS A 750 18.02 31.85 -6.11
N PHE A 751 18.44 32.72 -5.19
CA PHE A 751 18.07 34.13 -5.24
C PHE A 751 18.71 34.87 -6.41
N ALA A 752 20.02 34.70 -6.62
CA ALA A 752 20.72 35.37 -7.72
C ALA A 752 20.13 34.99 -9.09
N SER A 753 19.77 33.73 -9.31
CA SER A 753 19.18 33.27 -10.56
C SER A 753 17.80 33.89 -10.85
N ARG A 754 17.00 34.16 -9.81
CA ARG A 754 15.69 34.80 -9.96
C ARG A 754 15.77 36.31 -10.09
N ALA A 755 16.69 36.95 -9.38
CA ALA A 755 16.89 38.39 -9.47
C ALA A 755 17.52 38.80 -10.82
N LEU A 756 18.51 38.06 -11.29
CA LEU A 756 19.25 38.35 -12.53
C LEU A 756 18.60 37.71 -13.79
N GLY A 757 17.76 36.69 -13.61
CA GLY A 757 17.19 35.92 -14.71
C GLY A 757 18.24 35.07 -15.43
N GLY A 758 17.88 34.53 -16.60
CA GLY A 758 18.78 33.70 -17.42
C GLY A 758 18.25 32.29 -17.66
N TRP A 759 18.99 31.47 -18.37
CA TRP A 759 18.59 30.12 -18.74
C TRP A 759 18.94 29.11 -17.64
N LEU A 760 18.08 28.12 -17.40
CA LEU A 760 18.40 26.96 -16.57
C LEU A 760 18.84 25.81 -17.47
N ALA A 761 19.93 25.15 -17.10
CA ALA A 761 20.47 24.03 -17.83
C ALA A 761 20.93 22.89 -16.91
N GLY A 762 20.45 21.68 -17.16
CA GLY A 762 20.94 20.47 -16.49
C GLY A 762 21.71 19.50 -17.39
N PRO A 763 21.85 18.23 -16.96
CA PRO A 763 22.58 17.20 -17.71
C PRO A 763 22.03 16.94 -19.12
N ASP A 764 20.72 17.12 -19.33
CA ASP A 764 20.07 16.96 -20.63
C ASP A 764 20.55 18.00 -21.65
N TRP A 765 20.74 19.24 -21.20
CA TRP A 765 21.30 20.30 -22.04
C TRP A 765 22.74 20.00 -22.45
N MET A 766 23.56 19.51 -21.51
CA MET A 766 24.93 19.08 -21.80
C MET A 766 24.98 17.94 -22.82
N ARG A 767 24.13 16.92 -22.66
CA ARG A 767 24.03 15.81 -23.63
C ARG A 767 23.59 16.30 -25.01
N THR A 768 22.65 17.26 -25.05
CA THR A 768 22.15 17.84 -26.30
C THR A 768 23.23 18.63 -27.03
N CYS A 769 23.98 19.46 -26.31
CA CYS A 769 25.07 20.22 -26.89
C CYS A 769 26.23 19.30 -27.36
N HIS A 770 26.52 18.22 -26.62
CA HIS A 770 27.50 17.19 -27.03
C HIS A 770 27.06 16.48 -28.31
N GLY A 771 25.80 16.02 -28.37
CA GLY A 771 25.26 15.34 -29.55
C GLY A 771 25.20 16.22 -30.79
N ARG A 772 25.13 17.55 -30.64
CA ARG A 772 25.10 18.51 -31.74
C ARG A 772 26.47 19.15 -32.06
N GLY A 773 27.49 18.93 -31.23
CA GLY A 773 28.80 19.55 -31.38
C GLY A 773 28.82 21.08 -31.27
N GLN A 774 27.79 21.68 -30.66
CA GLN A 774 27.65 23.13 -30.51
C GLN A 774 26.82 23.47 -29.26
N VAL A 775 27.04 24.66 -28.70
CA VAL A 775 26.24 25.18 -27.57
C VAL A 775 24.89 25.63 -28.11
N VAL A 776 23.80 25.11 -27.53
CA VAL A 776 22.43 25.48 -27.91
C VAL A 776 21.69 26.14 -26.76
N THR A 777 20.60 26.84 -27.06
CA THR A 777 19.76 27.47 -26.04
C THR A 777 19.13 26.42 -25.12
N PRO A 778 19.24 26.57 -23.78
CA PRO A 778 18.53 25.71 -22.84
C PRO A 778 17.00 25.90 -22.94
N MET A 779 16.24 24.92 -22.48
CA MET A 779 14.78 24.92 -22.64
C MET A 779 14.05 25.90 -21.73
N LEU A 780 14.60 26.18 -20.55
CA LEU A 780 13.93 26.96 -19.51
C LEU A 780 14.63 28.30 -19.31
N ARG A 781 13.87 29.39 -19.36
CA ARG A 781 14.36 30.75 -19.08
C ARG A 781 13.66 31.31 -17.86
N LEU A 782 14.46 31.84 -16.94
CA LEU A 782 14.01 32.65 -15.81
C LEU A 782 13.85 34.09 -16.25
N ALA A 783 12.68 34.65 -15.93
CA ALA A 783 12.46 36.09 -15.98
C ALA A 783 13.41 36.81 -15.02
N ARG A 784 13.78 38.04 -15.36
CA ARG A 784 14.70 38.86 -14.57
C ARG A 784 13.88 39.64 -13.55
N GLY A 785 13.95 39.25 -12.27
CA GLY A 785 13.22 39.93 -11.20
C GLY A 785 13.62 41.41 -11.03
N PHE A 786 14.83 41.79 -11.43
CA PHE A 786 15.23 43.21 -11.43
C PHE A 786 14.42 44.10 -12.37
N ASP A 787 13.69 43.55 -13.35
CA ASP A 787 12.85 44.35 -14.24
C ASP A 787 11.60 44.91 -13.53
N GLU A 788 11.32 44.48 -12.30
CA GLU A 788 10.18 44.90 -11.47
C GLU A 788 10.56 45.99 -10.46
N ILE A 789 9.64 46.93 -10.18
CA ILE A 789 9.90 47.99 -9.18
C ILE A 789 9.59 47.48 -7.77
N LEU A 790 10.61 47.42 -6.90
CA LEU A 790 10.49 46.85 -5.56
C LEU A 790 11.25 47.65 -4.49
N GLU A 791 10.55 48.05 -3.44
CA GLU A 791 11.18 48.57 -2.21
C GLU A 791 11.46 47.41 -1.24
N LEU A 792 12.70 47.26 -0.78
CA LEU A 792 13.11 46.19 0.13
C LEU A 792 13.64 46.78 1.45
N TYR A 793 13.23 46.18 2.57
CA TYR A 793 13.84 46.43 3.87
C TYR A 793 14.17 45.12 4.56
N ILE A 794 15.42 44.97 4.99
CA ILE A 794 15.87 43.79 5.74
C ILE A 794 15.76 44.09 7.22
N HIS A 795 14.89 43.34 7.90
CA HIS A 795 14.65 43.52 9.32
C HIS A 795 15.88 43.13 10.15
N LYS A 796 16.08 43.84 11.26
CA LYS A 796 17.18 43.60 12.21
C LYS A 796 17.32 42.14 12.67
N SER A 797 16.23 41.36 12.64
CA SER A 797 16.29 39.93 12.98
C SER A 797 17.12 39.13 11.96
N ALA A 798 16.95 39.39 10.66
CA ALA A 798 17.69 38.70 9.60
C ALA A 798 19.19 39.05 9.61
N GLY A 799 19.53 40.30 9.94
CA GLY A 799 20.93 40.72 10.13
C GLY A 799 21.60 40.14 11.38
N ARG A 800 20.84 39.85 12.44
CA ARG A 800 21.36 39.26 13.69
C ARG A 800 21.58 37.75 13.58
N THR A 801 20.74 37.05 12.82
CA THR A 801 20.84 35.59 12.62
C THR A 801 21.82 35.19 11.54
N ARG A 802 22.45 36.15 10.84
CA ARG A 802 23.30 35.89 9.66
C ARG A 802 22.62 34.95 8.66
N ASP A 803 21.36 35.25 8.35
CA ASP A 803 20.62 34.47 7.36
C ASP A 803 21.35 34.58 6.00
N PRO A 804 21.84 33.46 5.44
CA PRO A 804 22.72 33.48 4.27
C PRO A 804 21.99 33.99 3.02
N VAL A 805 20.67 33.80 2.93
CA VAL A 805 19.86 34.29 1.82
C VAL A 805 19.64 35.79 1.97
N ALA A 806 19.27 36.27 3.16
CA ALA A 806 19.14 37.70 3.42
C ALA A 806 20.47 38.46 3.19
N GLU A 807 21.59 37.86 3.59
CA GLU A 807 22.92 38.42 3.34
C GLU A 807 23.26 38.42 1.84
N GLY A 808 22.96 37.33 1.13
CA GLY A 808 23.08 37.26 -0.33
C GLY A 808 22.26 38.33 -1.06
N ILE A 809 21.05 38.64 -0.57
CA ILE A 809 20.20 39.70 -1.11
C ILE A 809 20.88 41.07 -0.95
N VAL A 810 21.44 41.38 0.24
CA VAL A 810 22.18 42.64 0.45
C VAL A 810 23.39 42.72 -0.48
N ARG A 811 24.15 41.64 -0.60
CA ARG A 811 25.36 41.60 -1.44
C ARG A 811 25.00 41.84 -2.91
N LEU A 812 23.98 41.17 -3.42
CA LEU A 812 23.49 41.37 -4.78
C LEU A 812 22.99 42.80 -5.01
N MET A 813 22.22 43.36 -4.07
CA MET A 813 21.70 44.73 -4.18
C MET A 813 22.81 45.78 -4.19
N ARG A 814 23.83 45.63 -3.34
CA ARG A 814 24.99 46.53 -3.34
C ARG A 814 25.85 46.38 -4.59
N ALA A 815 26.01 45.15 -5.07
CA ALA A 815 26.70 44.88 -6.32
C ALA A 815 25.96 45.45 -7.54
N SER A 816 24.63 45.55 -7.46
CA SER A 816 23.80 46.08 -8.54
C SER A 816 23.66 47.60 -8.53
N GLU A 817 23.78 48.28 -7.39
CA GLU A 817 23.73 49.76 -7.25
C GLU A 817 24.43 50.55 -8.39
N PRO A 818 25.68 50.25 -8.80
CA PRO A 818 26.39 50.98 -9.85
C PRO A 818 25.91 50.72 -11.29
N LEU A 819 24.99 49.77 -11.50
CA LEU A 819 24.52 49.37 -12.83
C LEU A 819 23.30 50.19 -13.27
N PRO A 820 23.12 50.45 -14.58
CA PRO A 820 21.94 51.17 -15.11
C PRO A 820 20.58 50.52 -14.77
N VAL A 821 20.58 49.22 -14.47
CA VAL A 821 19.39 48.39 -14.15
C VAL A 821 18.93 48.57 -12.70
N SER A 822 19.75 49.19 -11.84
CA SER A 822 19.51 49.26 -10.38
C SER A 822 18.38 50.19 -9.95
N LYS A 823 17.81 50.99 -10.87
CA LYS A 823 16.77 51.99 -10.55
C LYS A 823 15.43 51.37 -10.12
N GLN A 824 15.24 50.07 -10.30
CA GLN A 824 13.97 49.40 -10.06
C GLN A 824 13.85 48.83 -8.64
N TRP A 825 14.95 48.36 -8.02
CA TRP A 825 14.92 47.89 -6.63
C TRP A 825 15.60 48.88 -5.69
N SER A 826 14.97 49.22 -4.56
CA SER A 826 15.54 50.13 -3.56
C SER A 826 15.69 49.46 -2.21
N LEU A 827 16.92 49.40 -1.68
CA LEU A 827 17.20 48.84 -0.36
C LEU A 827 17.18 49.96 0.71
N HIS A 828 16.21 49.90 1.61
CA HIS A 828 16.10 50.87 2.70
C HIS A 828 16.87 50.40 3.94
N ARG A 829 17.66 51.31 4.54
CA ARG A 829 18.38 51.03 5.81
C ARG A 829 17.50 51.19 7.04
N LYS A 830 16.42 51.97 6.95
CA LYS A 830 15.51 52.25 8.07
C LYS A 830 14.09 51.96 7.63
N TRP A 831 13.37 51.25 8.48
CA TRP A 831 11.98 50.87 8.27
C TRP A 831 11.08 52.04 7.87
N LYS A 832 11.25 53.20 8.51
CA LYS A 832 10.47 54.43 8.26
C LYS A 832 10.63 55.02 6.86
N HIS A 833 11.57 54.51 6.05
CA HIS A 833 11.78 54.96 4.68
C HIS A 833 11.04 54.09 3.65
N VAL A 834 10.47 52.97 4.08
CA VAL A 834 9.62 52.12 3.25
C VAL A 834 8.23 52.76 3.16
N LYS A 835 7.79 53.14 1.96
CA LYS A 835 6.56 53.91 1.75
C LYS A 835 5.60 53.25 0.76
N GLY A 836 6.07 52.33 -0.07
CA GLY A 836 5.26 51.65 -1.09
C GLY A 836 4.40 50.51 -0.54
N ALA A 837 3.17 50.36 -1.07
CA ALA A 837 2.32 49.20 -0.79
C ALA A 837 2.88 47.87 -1.35
N THR A 838 3.77 47.95 -2.33
CA THR A 838 4.51 46.83 -2.93
C THR A 838 5.80 46.51 -2.19
N ALA A 839 6.15 47.27 -1.15
CA ALA A 839 7.39 47.05 -0.43
C ALA A 839 7.43 45.69 0.28
N CYS A 840 8.60 45.07 0.31
CA CYS A 840 8.83 43.81 0.98
C CYS A 840 9.75 44.00 2.20
N VAL A 841 9.30 43.45 3.33
CA VAL A 841 10.08 43.42 4.57
C VAL A 841 10.51 41.99 4.81
N LEU A 842 11.82 41.75 4.81
CA LEU A 842 12.39 40.43 5.07
C LEU A 842 12.69 40.25 6.55
N ALA A 843 12.04 39.28 7.18
CA ALA A 843 12.27 38.88 8.57
C ALA A 843 12.39 37.36 8.69
N VAL A 844 13.24 36.88 9.59
CA VAL A 844 13.37 35.44 9.91
C VAL A 844 12.02 34.85 10.34
N PRO A 845 11.67 33.59 10.00
CA PRO A 845 10.34 33.01 10.25
C PRO A 845 9.80 33.22 11.67
N GLY A 846 10.63 33.02 12.70
CA GLY A 846 10.24 33.22 14.11
C GLY A 846 9.96 34.68 14.53
N TYR A 847 10.26 35.65 13.66
CA TYR A 847 10.12 37.09 13.91
C TYR A 847 9.13 37.78 12.98
N ILE A 848 8.49 37.05 12.04
CA ILE A 848 7.51 37.62 11.11
C ILE A 848 6.38 38.32 11.85
N LYS A 849 5.79 37.66 12.86
CA LYS A 849 4.69 38.22 13.65
C LYS A 849 5.08 39.52 14.36
N ASN A 850 6.28 39.54 14.97
CA ASN A 850 6.80 40.74 15.65
C ASN A 850 7.07 41.88 14.66
N ALA A 851 7.56 41.58 13.46
CA ALA A 851 7.78 42.57 12.41
C ALA A 851 6.45 43.10 11.84
N GLN A 852 5.42 42.26 11.74
CA GLN A 852 4.05 42.68 11.35
C GLN A 852 3.41 43.58 12.43
N GLU A 853 3.59 43.25 13.71
CA GLU A 853 3.13 44.10 14.82
C GLU A 853 3.87 45.44 14.85
N GLU A 854 5.19 45.45 14.61
CA GLU A 854 6.00 46.68 14.50
C GLU A 854 5.57 47.52 13.28
N GLN A 855 5.22 46.87 12.16
CA GLN A 855 4.65 47.51 10.97
C GLN A 855 3.33 48.22 11.28
N ASN A 856 2.39 47.50 11.89
CA ASN A 856 1.06 48.00 12.22
C ASN A 856 1.12 49.18 13.18
N ARG A 857 2.03 49.14 14.17
CA ARG A 857 2.23 50.25 15.13
C ARG A 857 2.82 51.51 14.49
N LYS A 858 3.60 51.38 13.41
CA LYS A 858 4.30 52.49 12.75
C LYS A 858 3.58 53.05 11.52
N GLY A 859 2.43 52.47 11.15
CA GLY A 859 1.60 52.95 10.02
C GLY A 859 2.25 52.81 8.64
N SER A 860 3.26 51.95 8.51
CA SER A 860 4.00 51.72 7.26
C SER A 860 3.33 50.67 6.38
N GLN A 861 3.32 50.90 5.07
CA GLN A 861 2.80 49.95 4.08
C GLN A 861 3.89 48.95 3.64
N GLY A 862 3.49 47.75 3.20
CA GLY A 862 4.40 46.68 2.75
C GLY A 862 3.98 45.28 3.21
N ARG A 863 4.61 44.24 2.65
CA ARG A 863 4.38 42.83 3.01
C ARG A 863 5.56 42.31 3.82
N VAL A 864 5.32 41.88 5.06
CA VAL A 864 6.33 41.16 5.87
C VAL A 864 6.31 39.69 5.50
N MET A 865 7.47 39.18 5.11
CA MET A 865 7.68 37.78 4.74
C MET A 865 9.09 37.34 5.13
N ASP A 866 9.32 36.03 5.13
CA ASP A 866 10.67 35.48 5.17
C ASP A 866 11.30 35.45 3.77
N ALA A 867 12.57 35.03 3.72
CA ALA A 867 13.31 34.89 2.47
C ALA A 867 12.62 33.91 1.50
N ASN A 868 11.98 32.86 2.02
CA ASN A 868 11.26 31.87 1.22
C ASN A 868 10.01 32.50 0.57
N GLY A 869 9.18 33.17 1.35
CA GLY A 869 8.01 33.89 0.85
C GLY A 869 8.37 34.98 -0.16
N PHE A 870 9.53 35.62 0.03
CA PHE A 870 10.05 36.61 -0.92
C PHE A 870 10.51 35.99 -2.24
N LEU A 871 11.19 34.85 -2.20
CA LEU A 871 11.56 34.13 -3.42
C LEU A 871 10.34 33.62 -4.17
N CYS A 872 9.32 33.12 -3.46
CA CYS A 872 8.04 32.75 -4.06
C CYS A 872 7.38 33.96 -4.75
N LEU A 873 7.48 35.16 -4.17
CA LEU A 873 7.04 36.39 -4.85
C LEU A 873 7.85 36.64 -6.13
N CYS A 874 9.17 36.52 -6.09
CA CYS A 874 10.01 36.67 -7.28
C CYS A 874 9.72 35.62 -8.36
N THR A 875 9.29 34.40 -7.99
CA THR A 875 8.86 33.38 -8.96
C THR A 875 7.51 33.66 -9.62
N GLN A 876 6.65 34.48 -9.02
CA GLN A 876 5.37 34.87 -9.62
C GLN A 876 5.54 35.83 -10.81
N TRP A 877 6.75 36.39 -10.99
CA TRP A 877 7.11 37.24 -12.13
C TRP A 877 7.62 36.44 -13.35
N LEU A 878 7.42 35.11 -13.36
CA LEU A 878 7.60 34.28 -14.54
C LEU A 878 6.51 34.58 -15.57
N HIS A 879 6.89 35.22 -16.68
CA HIS A 879 6.11 35.22 -17.92
C HIS A 879 6.58 34.11 -18.85
#